data_AF-U1GWE4-F1
#
_entry.id   AF-U1GWE4-F1
#
_cell.length_a   1.000
_cell.length_b   1.000
_cell.length_c   1.000
_cell.angle_alpha   90.00
_cell.angle_beta   90.00
_cell.angle_gamma   90.00
#
_symmetry.space_group_name_H-M   'P 1'
#
loop_
_entity.id
_entity.type
_entity.pdbx_description
1 polymer ?
#
loop_
_entity_poly.entity_id
_entity_poly.type
_entity_poly.pdbx_seq_one_letter_code
_entity_poly.pdbx_strand_id
1 'polypeptide(L)'
;MLFAAALVFTSCSNGSDSGGGTPPLPKHAVTFGVDGGNGTIKATVGGTEINSGDTVEQGKIVEFTATADDPAQYNVDYWTVSAGAFEAGTGASESTIAKIKVVQPVTVTVKFKLKTVPPVQTYKVELDCNIGGNVRVTPALSENGMVAENTELTFTATPLQGYDLEKWTLNGTEVNGTALTYTLKVTRAAKVEVFFKTNGGTPPVNHTVMLTPPEHGSVDTVPVIPPGHHKVPEGTELIFTAVPDAGYAVDKWTVSSGSFLAGGTDGSTSATLKITEAVTVTVTFKQVQFKIDFGVDSGNGTLKAEVDGTEITSGNVVEQGKTVTFTAEADPNYAVEKWTNNGTVIAGAGTNTTYNHTVTADANIKVKFKYSGTALTLDTRSFTKEKGQSFTYTLVTSGSGSYTATPETAGIITLDTANLNSHGNITVTCSNAGSTRIKVVDTVSGQTALSGTITVKPAVVIPDYFEEGGVRYHVTDKDERKVSVTAETSYLNSTPYTGTSLTIPKEVTHDGVTYTVTGIEHPQIWGTTLQNVTVASDNAYLSSQNGVIFNKDKTVLLWYPCGKPDTSYTVPASVTKLEENSFRDIAALTSVTLPDGLKRIEDYVFDGCPNLTTLNLPSSLESIGFSSLCSIKVSSMVVPENITALYGYFLAGCPELTSVELPSTLTKIWFSFSNDPKLKTVKCKAATPPVINGAFENTPIASATLRVPAGSKALYQAAEGWKDFGTIVEF
;
A
#
# COMPACT_ATOMS: atom_id res chain seq x y z
N MET A 1 -19.66 20.58 -41.28
CA MET A 1 -18.90 21.70 -41.88
C MET A 1 -17.92 22.18 -40.80
N LEU A 2 -16.60 21.88 -40.82
CA LEU A 2 -15.52 22.49 -41.64
C LEU A 2 -15.58 24.03 -41.51
N PHE A 3 -14.58 24.80 -41.05
CA PHE A 3 -13.11 24.81 -41.19
C PHE A 3 -12.50 25.60 -39.99
N ALA A 4 -11.36 25.22 -39.41
CA ALA A 4 -9.97 25.59 -39.73
C ALA A 4 -9.63 27.10 -39.62
N ALA A 5 -8.64 27.43 -38.79
CA ALA A 5 -7.90 28.69 -38.82
C ALA A 5 -6.39 28.38 -38.85
N ALA A 6 -5.75 28.82 -39.92
CA ALA A 6 -4.32 28.77 -40.16
C ALA A 6 -3.61 29.92 -39.45
N LEU A 7 -2.35 29.69 -39.02
CA LEU A 7 -1.40 30.76 -38.71
C LEU A 7 -0.13 30.58 -39.56
N VAL A 8 0.30 31.71 -40.11
CA VAL A 8 1.32 31.88 -41.15
C VAL A 8 2.72 32.12 -40.55
N PHE A 9 3.74 31.65 -41.28
CA PHE A 9 5.19 31.75 -41.04
C PHE A 9 5.83 33.12 -41.34
N THR A 10 6.98 33.40 -40.70
CA THR A 10 8.14 34.20 -41.18
C THR A 10 9.42 33.63 -40.50
N SER A 11 10.29 32.84 -41.17
CA SER A 11 11.58 33.15 -41.87
C SER A 11 12.63 33.88 -40.99
N CYS A 12 13.91 33.51 -40.80
CA CYS A 12 14.98 32.79 -41.54
C CYS A 12 15.89 32.05 -40.50
N SER A 13 16.84 31.13 -40.75
CA SER A 13 17.80 30.94 -41.86
C SER A 13 18.47 29.56 -41.82
N ASN A 14 18.57 28.92 -43.00
CA ASN A 14 19.58 27.98 -43.55
C ASN A 14 20.30 26.94 -42.68
N GLY A 15 20.13 25.67 -43.10
CA GLY A 15 21.04 24.55 -42.87
C GLY A 15 20.43 23.23 -43.35
N SER A 16 20.75 22.82 -44.57
CA SER A 16 20.29 21.62 -45.27
C SER A 16 20.61 20.30 -44.54
N ASP A 17 19.64 19.40 -44.43
CA ASP A 17 19.88 17.99 -44.80
C ASP A 17 18.57 17.27 -45.15
N SER A 18 18.60 16.55 -46.27
CA SER A 18 17.49 15.79 -46.83
C SER A 18 17.47 14.38 -46.24
N GLY A 19 16.44 14.07 -45.44
CA GLY A 19 16.23 12.72 -44.91
C GLY A 19 14.74 12.42 -44.74
N GLY A 20 14.08 11.98 -45.81
CA GLY A 20 12.73 11.43 -45.74
C GLY A 20 12.75 10.05 -45.06
N GLY A 21 12.66 10.03 -43.74
CA GLY A 21 12.45 8.81 -42.94
C GLY A 21 10.96 8.57 -42.70
N THR A 22 10.44 7.43 -43.16
CA THR A 22 9.11 6.92 -42.78
C THR A 22 8.96 6.87 -41.25
N PRO A 23 7.79 7.23 -40.68
CA PRO A 23 7.56 7.17 -39.24
C PRO A 23 7.79 5.75 -38.70
N PRO A 24 8.39 5.59 -37.50
CA PRO A 24 8.69 4.28 -36.93
C PRO A 24 7.40 3.50 -36.68
N LEU A 25 7.39 2.21 -37.06
CA LEU A 25 6.25 1.34 -36.87
C LEU A 25 6.01 1.05 -35.36
N PRO A 26 4.76 0.81 -34.93
CA PRO A 26 4.44 0.48 -33.55
C PRO A 26 5.24 -0.74 -33.06
N LYS A 27 5.61 -0.82 -31.78
CA LYS A 27 6.21 -2.01 -31.18
C LYS A 27 5.20 -2.71 -30.27
N HIS A 28 5.20 -4.04 -30.26
CA HIS A 28 4.28 -4.86 -29.47
C HIS A 28 5.05 -5.82 -28.57
N ALA A 29 4.54 -6.05 -27.36
CA ALA A 29 5.17 -6.95 -26.39
C ALA A 29 5.04 -8.43 -26.83
N VAL A 30 6.13 -9.18 -26.71
CA VAL A 30 6.18 -10.61 -26.99
C VAL A 30 6.52 -11.35 -25.70
N THR A 31 5.64 -12.23 -25.26
CA THR A 31 5.81 -13.03 -24.04
C THR A 31 5.80 -14.51 -24.39
N PHE A 32 6.60 -15.30 -23.68
CA PHE A 32 6.67 -16.75 -23.94
C PHE A 32 7.13 -17.55 -22.71
N GLY A 33 6.76 -18.83 -22.68
CA GLY A 33 7.04 -19.73 -21.56
C GLY A 33 6.65 -21.19 -21.82
N VAL A 34 6.93 -22.09 -20.87
CA VAL A 34 6.62 -23.52 -20.95
C VAL A 34 5.41 -23.85 -20.07
N ASP A 35 4.42 -24.54 -20.62
CA ASP A 35 3.26 -25.05 -19.88
C ASP A 35 3.56 -26.44 -19.29
N GLY A 36 3.65 -26.54 -17.96
CA GLY A 36 3.82 -27.82 -17.26
C GLY A 36 5.25 -28.38 -17.15
N GLY A 37 6.28 -27.63 -17.54
CA GLY A 37 7.70 -28.02 -17.41
C GLY A 37 8.22 -29.00 -18.49
N ASN A 38 9.38 -29.63 -18.25
CA ASN A 38 10.05 -30.63 -19.10
C ASN A 38 10.71 -30.11 -20.39
N GLY A 39 11.04 -28.82 -20.43
CA GLY A 39 11.84 -28.22 -21.49
C GLY A 39 12.00 -26.72 -21.32
N THR A 40 12.60 -26.11 -22.34
CA THR A 40 12.88 -24.68 -22.44
C THR A 40 12.40 -24.11 -23.76
N ILE A 41 12.15 -22.80 -23.79
CA ILE A 41 11.77 -22.05 -24.99
C ILE A 41 12.69 -20.84 -25.14
N LYS A 42 13.20 -20.62 -26.35
CA LYS A 42 13.99 -19.43 -26.74
C LYS A 42 13.30 -18.69 -27.87
N ALA A 43 13.48 -17.37 -27.96
CA ALA A 43 12.91 -16.55 -29.01
C ALA A 43 13.97 -15.67 -29.68
N THR A 44 13.91 -15.53 -31.00
CA THR A 44 14.80 -14.66 -31.77
C THR A 44 14.04 -13.80 -32.78
N VAL A 45 14.55 -12.59 -33.05
CA VAL A 45 14.07 -11.69 -34.10
C VAL A 45 15.23 -11.31 -35.00
N GLY A 46 15.16 -11.70 -36.28
CA GLY A 46 16.27 -11.49 -37.22
C GLY A 46 17.59 -12.14 -36.79
N GLY A 47 17.52 -13.23 -36.01
CA GLY A 47 18.68 -13.95 -35.47
C GLY A 47 19.23 -13.41 -34.14
N THR A 48 18.68 -12.33 -33.59
CA THR A 48 19.04 -11.83 -32.25
C THR A 48 18.06 -12.38 -31.21
N GLU A 49 18.58 -12.95 -30.12
CA GLU A 49 17.79 -13.46 -28.99
C GLU A 49 17.08 -12.32 -28.26
N ILE A 50 15.81 -12.53 -27.90
CA ILE A 50 14.99 -11.58 -27.13
C ILE A 50 14.51 -12.26 -25.85
N ASN A 51 14.24 -11.47 -24.82
CA ASN A 51 13.67 -11.95 -23.57
C ASN A 51 12.14 -11.90 -23.60
N SER A 52 11.50 -12.74 -22.79
CA SER A 52 10.05 -12.69 -22.60
C SER A 52 9.66 -11.34 -21.97
N GLY A 53 8.78 -10.61 -22.64
CA GLY A 53 8.37 -9.25 -22.28
C GLY A 53 8.97 -8.15 -23.18
N ASP A 54 9.97 -8.46 -24.01
CA ASP A 54 10.56 -7.48 -24.93
C ASP A 54 9.55 -7.02 -26.00
N THR A 55 9.69 -5.77 -26.44
CA THR A 55 8.85 -5.19 -27.48
C THR A 55 9.48 -5.33 -28.87
N VAL A 56 8.73 -5.88 -29.82
CA VAL A 56 9.17 -6.13 -31.20
C VAL A 56 8.41 -5.21 -32.15
N GLU A 57 9.13 -4.63 -33.13
CA GLU A 57 8.53 -3.76 -34.15
C GLU A 57 7.49 -4.52 -35.00
N GLN A 58 6.35 -3.88 -35.23
CA GLN A 58 5.23 -4.42 -35.98
C GLN A 58 5.66 -4.87 -37.37
N GLY A 59 5.27 -6.08 -37.74
CA GLY A 59 5.58 -6.72 -39.01
C GLY A 59 6.83 -7.59 -39.01
N LYS A 60 7.65 -7.58 -37.94
CA LYS A 60 8.77 -8.50 -37.77
C LYS A 60 8.29 -9.91 -37.37
N ILE A 61 9.06 -10.92 -37.75
CA ILE A 61 8.80 -12.32 -37.41
C ILE A 61 9.67 -12.68 -36.19
N VAL A 62 9.04 -13.30 -35.19
CA VAL A 62 9.71 -13.92 -34.04
C VAL A 62 9.73 -15.42 -34.27
N GLU A 63 10.91 -16.03 -34.15
CA GLU A 63 11.10 -17.48 -34.19
C GLU A 63 11.31 -18.01 -32.78
N PHE A 64 10.48 -18.96 -32.35
CA PHE A 64 10.57 -19.67 -31.09
C PHE A 64 11.13 -21.07 -31.30
N THR A 65 12.07 -21.47 -30.46
CA THR A 65 12.68 -22.81 -30.46
C THR A 65 12.43 -23.47 -29.10
N ALA A 66 11.80 -24.63 -29.12
CA ALA A 66 11.55 -25.48 -27.96
C ALA A 66 12.57 -26.61 -27.88
N THR A 67 13.16 -26.79 -26.70
CA THR A 67 14.13 -27.86 -26.40
C THR A 67 13.64 -28.64 -25.19
N ALA A 68 13.39 -29.94 -25.34
CA ALA A 68 13.04 -30.80 -24.22
C ALA A 68 14.24 -30.98 -23.28
N ASP A 69 14.00 -31.07 -21.96
CA ASP A 69 15.07 -31.29 -20.98
C ASP A 69 15.71 -32.69 -21.14
N ASP A 70 14.92 -33.70 -21.52
CA ASP A 70 15.38 -35.02 -21.97
C ASP A 70 14.75 -35.39 -23.33
N PRO A 71 15.46 -35.13 -24.46
CA PRO A 71 14.98 -35.46 -25.80
C PRO A 71 14.77 -36.96 -26.04
N ALA A 72 15.33 -37.84 -25.20
CA ALA A 72 15.10 -39.28 -25.31
C ALA A 72 13.73 -39.70 -24.74
N GLN A 73 13.15 -38.89 -23.84
CA GLN A 73 11.89 -39.19 -23.17
C GLN A 73 10.71 -38.32 -23.62
N TYR A 74 10.95 -37.10 -24.11
CA TYR A 74 9.87 -36.14 -24.38
C TYR A 74 9.87 -35.63 -25.82
N ASN A 75 8.66 -35.43 -26.37
CA ASN A 75 8.41 -34.69 -27.62
C ASN A 75 7.55 -33.45 -27.31
N VAL A 76 7.58 -32.44 -28.20
CA VAL A 76 6.61 -31.33 -28.14
C VAL A 76 5.20 -31.88 -28.35
N ASP A 77 4.30 -31.61 -27.42
CA ASP A 77 2.90 -32.00 -27.53
C ASP A 77 2.12 -31.00 -28.40
N TYR A 78 2.11 -29.73 -27.98
CA TYR A 78 1.50 -28.64 -28.75
C TYR A 78 2.07 -27.28 -28.36
N TRP A 79 1.84 -26.32 -29.25
CA TRP A 79 2.09 -24.89 -29.03
C TRP A 79 0.76 -24.16 -28.86
N THR A 80 0.75 -23.10 -28.06
CA THR A 80 -0.40 -22.17 -27.99
C THR A 80 0.03 -20.75 -28.28
N VAL A 81 -0.89 -19.95 -28.82
CA VAL A 81 -0.69 -18.53 -29.11
C VAL A 81 -1.93 -17.74 -28.72
N SER A 82 -1.76 -16.63 -28.01
CA SER A 82 -2.88 -15.80 -27.52
C SER A 82 -3.53 -14.94 -28.60
N ALA A 83 -2.81 -14.62 -29.68
CA ALA A 83 -3.33 -13.86 -30.82
C ALA A 83 -2.50 -14.09 -32.09
N GLY A 84 -3.16 -14.15 -33.24
CA GLY A 84 -2.54 -14.46 -34.53
C GLY A 84 -2.46 -15.97 -34.80
N ALA A 85 -1.68 -16.35 -35.81
CA ALA A 85 -1.44 -17.74 -36.17
C ALA A 85 0.05 -17.94 -36.47
N PHE A 86 0.54 -19.15 -36.20
CA PHE A 86 1.91 -19.52 -36.58
C PHE A 86 2.05 -19.58 -38.11
N GLU A 87 3.27 -19.32 -38.60
CA GLU A 87 3.58 -19.52 -40.02
C GLU A 87 3.43 -21.00 -40.40
N ALA A 88 2.92 -21.24 -41.61
CA ALA A 88 2.68 -22.58 -42.11
C ALA A 88 3.95 -23.44 -42.04
N GLY A 89 3.82 -24.64 -41.45
CA GLY A 89 4.94 -25.57 -41.24
C GLY A 89 5.68 -25.39 -39.91
N THR A 90 5.24 -24.47 -39.04
CA THR A 90 5.79 -24.26 -37.69
C THR A 90 4.68 -24.33 -36.64
N GLY A 91 5.00 -24.61 -35.37
CA GLY A 91 4.04 -24.61 -34.26
C GLY A 91 3.07 -25.80 -34.22
N ALA A 92 3.36 -26.89 -34.94
CA ALA A 92 2.60 -28.13 -34.91
C ALA A 92 3.07 -29.08 -33.78
N SER A 93 2.28 -30.13 -33.48
CA SER A 93 2.73 -31.22 -32.60
C SER A 93 4.06 -31.79 -33.10
N GLU A 94 4.96 -32.11 -32.17
CA GLU A 94 6.33 -32.58 -32.40
C GLU A 94 7.29 -31.58 -33.09
N SER A 95 6.79 -30.43 -33.55
CA SER A 95 7.63 -29.37 -34.09
C SER A 95 8.36 -28.64 -32.97
N THR A 96 9.69 -28.55 -33.06
CA THR A 96 10.52 -27.80 -32.12
C THR A 96 10.59 -26.31 -32.45
N ILE A 97 9.96 -25.86 -33.55
CA ILE A 97 10.04 -24.49 -34.03
C ILE A 97 8.63 -23.92 -34.24
N ALA A 98 8.37 -22.71 -33.76
CA ALA A 98 7.17 -21.93 -34.04
C ALA A 98 7.55 -20.51 -34.49
N LYS A 99 6.96 -19.99 -35.58
CA LYS A 99 7.23 -18.62 -36.07
C LYS A 99 5.96 -17.80 -36.09
N ILE A 100 6.02 -16.54 -35.71
CA ILE A 100 4.87 -15.62 -35.77
C ILE A 100 5.25 -14.22 -36.20
N LYS A 101 4.41 -13.62 -37.05
CA LYS A 101 4.50 -12.21 -37.43
C LYS A 101 3.80 -11.34 -36.39
N VAL A 102 4.55 -10.43 -35.76
CA VAL A 102 4.05 -9.56 -34.68
C VAL A 102 3.21 -8.43 -35.28
N VAL A 103 1.90 -8.45 -35.04
CA VAL A 103 0.98 -7.36 -35.44
C VAL A 103 0.23 -6.72 -34.26
N GLN A 104 0.28 -7.37 -33.10
CA GLN A 104 -0.28 -6.97 -31.81
C GLN A 104 0.48 -7.71 -30.69
N PRO A 105 0.25 -7.40 -29.39
CA PRO A 105 0.86 -8.14 -28.29
C PRO A 105 0.50 -9.63 -28.34
N VAL A 106 1.48 -10.48 -28.08
CA VAL A 106 1.32 -11.94 -28.22
C VAL A 106 2.01 -12.70 -27.09
N THR A 107 1.39 -13.81 -26.71
CA THR A 107 1.92 -14.79 -25.75
C THR A 107 2.01 -16.14 -26.44
N VAL A 108 3.18 -16.78 -26.40
CA VAL A 108 3.41 -18.11 -26.97
C VAL A 108 3.85 -19.10 -25.89
N THR A 109 3.17 -20.24 -25.79
CA THR A 109 3.61 -21.31 -24.88
C THR A 109 3.81 -22.64 -25.59
N VAL A 110 4.69 -23.48 -25.03
CA VAL A 110 4.94 -24.85 -25.50
C VAL A 110 4.74 -25.86 -24.37
N LYS A 111 4.17 -27.03 -24.71
CA LYS A 111 3.99 -28.16 -23.79
C LYS A 111 4.70 -29.40 -24.31
N PHE A 112 5.23 -30.24 -23.43
CA PHE A 112 5.91 -31.50 -23.75
C PHE A 112 5.11 -32.72 -23.27
N LYS A 113 5.22 -33.85 -23.99
CA LYS A 113 4.63 -35.17 -23.65
C LYS A 113 5.67 -36.28 -23.66
N LEU A 114 5.45 -37.34 -22.88
CA LEU A 114 6.29 -38.55 -22.89
C LEU A 114 6.20 -39.33 -24.22
N LYS A 115 7.32 -39.91 -24.64
CA LYS A 115 7.40 -40.95 -25.67
C LYS A 115 6.87 -42.27 -25.11
N THR A 116 5.77 -42.78 -25.65
CA THR A 116 5.18 -44.06 -25.22
C THR A 116 5.90 -45.25 -25.89
N VAL A 117 6.42 -46.19 -25.09
CA VAL A 117 6.82 -47.55 -25.54
C VAL A 117 5.63 -48.51 -25.38
N PRO A 118 5.26 -49.35 -26.36
CA PRO A 118 4.11 -50.24 -26.22
C PRO A 118 4.34 -51.38 -25.21
N PRO A 119 3.30 -51.82 -24.47
CA PRO A 119 3.36 -53.02 -23.63
C PRO A 119 3.38 -54.31 -24.49
N VAL A 120 4.17 -55.30 -24.06
CA VAL A 120 4.25 -56.63 -24.69
C VAL A 120 2.99 -57.43 -24.37
N GLN A 121 2.28 -57.92 -25.40
CA GLN A 121 1.11 -58.79 -25.23
C GLN A 121 1.52 -60.15 -24.62
N THR A 122 0.76 -60.62 -23.62
CA THR A 122 1.01 -61.90 -22.92
C THR A 122 -0.25 -62.78 -22.92
N TYR A 123 -0.09 -64.10 -22.83
CA TYR A 123 -1.17 -65.09 -22.74
C TYR A 123 -0.92 -66.08 -21.59
N LYS A 124 -1.99 -66.56 -20.96
CA LYS A 124 -1.94 -67.54 -19.88
C LYS A 124 -1.69 -68.95 -20.44
N VAL A 125 -0.66 -69.62 -19.94
CA VAL A 125 -0.36 -71.03 -20.21
C VAL A 125 -0.46 -71.83 -18.92
N GLU A 126 -1.35 -72.82 -18.92
CA GLU A 126 -1.60 -73.71 -17.79
C GLU A 126 -1.04 -75.10 -18.10
N LEU A 127 -0.42 -75.72 -17.09
CA LEU A 127 0.05 -77.11 -17.15
C LEU A 127 -0.76 -77.93 -16.15
N ASP A 128 -1.31 -79.04 -16.61
CA ASP A 128 -2.01 -80.02 -15.80
C ASP A 128 -1.43 -81.42 -16.08
N CYS A 129 -1.40 -82.29 -15.08
CA CYS A 129 -1.04 -83.68 -15.29
C CYS A 129 -1.72 -84.59 -14.27
N ASN A 130 -1.94 -85.85 -14.64
CA ASN A 130 -2.38 -86.86 -13.67
C ASN A 130 -1.17 -87.50 -12.95
N ILE A 131 -1.45 -88.25 -11.89
CA ILE A 131 -0.42 -89.00 -11.16
C ILE A 131 0.15 -90.11 -12.06
N GLY A 132 1.48 -90.22 -12.11
CA GLY A 132 2.19 -91.27 -12.86
C GLY A 132 3.48 -90.80 -13.53
N GLY A 133 3.76 -89.50 -13.53
CA GLY A 133 4.97 -88.91 -14.07
C GLY A 133 5.10 -87.44 -13.70
N ASN A 134 6.29 -86.88 -13.89
CA ASN A 134 6.58 -85.47 -13.67
C ASN A 134 6.70 -84.73 -15.01
N VAL A 135 6.30 -83.46 -15.06
CA VAL A 135 6.39 -82.64 -16.28
C VAL A 135 7.14 -81.36 -15.99
N ARG A 136 8.14 -81.04 -16.82
CA ARG A 136 8.93 -79.80 -16.73
C ARG A 136 8.75 -78.93 -17.97
N VAL A 137 8.73 -77.62 -17.80
CA VAL A 137 8.59 -76.64 -18.90
C VAL A 137 9.86 -75.81 -19.01
N THR A 138 10.37 -75.63 -20.23
CA THR A 138 11.54 -74.80 -20.54
C THR A 138 11.21 -73.78 -21.64
N PRO A 139 11.42 -72.47 -21.43
CA PRO A 139 11.74 -71.84 -20.14
C PRO A 139 10.62 -72.08 -19.10
N ALA A 140 10.96 -72.00 -17.81
CA ALA A 140 10.00 -72.19 -16.73
C ALA A 140 8.85 -71.18 -16.84
N LEU A 141 7.63 -71.61 -16.56
CA LEU A 141 6.48 -70.71 -16.49
C LEU A 141 6.65 -69.74 -15.31
N SER A 142 6.22 -68.50 -15.52
CA SER A 142 6.02 -67.54 -14.44
C SER A 142 4.96 -68.05 -13.46
N GLU A 143 4.98 -67.58 -12.21
CA GLU A 143 4.05 -68.07 -11.17
C GLU A 143 2.56 -67.88 -11.53
N ASN A 144 2.24 -66.87 -12.34
CA ASN A 144 0.88 -66.61 -12.83
C ASN A 144 0.60 -67.25 -14.21
N GLY A 145 1.55 -67.98 -14.78
CA GLY A 145 1.45 -68.63 -16.08
C GLY A 145 1.41 -67.67 -17.27
N MET A 146 1.69 -66.38 -17.11
CA MET A 146 1.65 -65.40 -18.19
C MET A 146 2.95 -65.43 -18.99
N VAL A 147 2.82 -65.68 -20.29
CA VAL A 147 3.94 -65.84 -21.23
C VAL A 147 3.78 -64.87 -22.39
N ALA A 148 4.88 -64.23 -22.81
CA ALA A 148 4.86 -63.29 -23.93
C ALA A 148 4.43 -63.98 -25.23
N GLU A 149 3.63 -63.29 -26.04
CA GLU A 149 3.25 -63.75 -27.37
C GLU A 149 4.47 -64.14 -28.21
N ASN A 150 4.36 -65.25 -28.94
CA ASN A 150 5.40 -65.89 -29.74
C ASN A 150 6.54 -66.58 -28.97
N THR A 151 6.49 -66.66 -27.64
CA THR A 151 7.43 -67.49 -26.87
C THR A 151 7.20 -68.97 -27.19
N GLU A 152 8.29 -69.73 -27.37
CA GLU A 152 8.24 -71.18 -27.51
C GLU A 152 8.54 -71.85 -26.16
N LEU A 153 7.62 -72.71 -25.72
CA LEU A 153 7.71 -73.48 -24.49
C LEU A 153 7.88 -74.96 -24.83
N THR A 154 8.85 -75.62 -24.22
CA THR A 154 9.05 -77.07 -24.35
C THR A 154 8.69 -77.79 -23.07
N PHE A 155 7.66 -78.62 -23.13
CA PHE A 155 7.20 -79.49 -22.05
C PHE A 155 7.89 -80.84 -22.17
N THR A 156 8.43 -81.36 -21.07
CA THR A 156 9.15 -82.64 -21.00
C THR A 156 8.53 -83.52 -19.92
N ALA A 157 7.93 -84.64 -20.31
CA ALA A 157 7.36 -85.64 -19.42
C ALA A 157 8.39 -86.70 -19.01
N THR A 158 8.45 -87.02 -17.73
CA THR A 158 9.29 -88.06 -17.14
C THR A 158 8.38 -89.03 -16.36
N PRO A 159 7.98 -90.17 -16.96
CA PRO A 159 7.17 -91.18 -16.26
C PRO A 159 7.86 -91.70 -15.00
N LEU A 160 7.09 -91.94 -13.94
CA LEU A 160 7.58 -92.61 -12.73
C LEU A 160 7.75 -94.12 -13.00
N GLN A 161 8.47 -94.81 -12.11
CA GLN A 161 8.61 -96.27 -12.19
C GLN A 161 7.24 -96.96 -12.23
N GLY A 162 7.03 -97.88 -13.18
CA GLY A 162 5.74 -98.57 -13.37
C GLY A 162 4.72 -97.82 -14.21
N TYR A 163 5.07 -96.66 -14.77
CA TYR A 163 4.21 -95.85 -15.64
C TYR A 163 4.88 -95.55 -16.99
N ASP A 164 4.04 -95.41 -18.02
CA ASP A 164 4.40 -94.85 -19.33
C ASP A 164 3.56 -93.60 -19.59
N LEU A 165 4.05 -92.70 -20.46
CA LEU A 165 3.25 -91.61 -20.99
C LEU A 165 2.11 -92.19 -21.86
N GLU A 166 0.87 -91.79 -21.56
CA GLU A 166 -0.31 -92.18 -22.33
C GLU A 166 -0.55 -91.22 -23.51
N LYS A 167 -0.69 -89.92 -23.22
CA LYS A 167 -0.99 -88.88 -24.22
C LYS A 167 -0.77 -87.46 -23.68
N TRP A 168 -0.73 -86.49 -24.59
CA TRP A 168 -0.84 -85.06 -24.30
C TRP A 168 -2.15 -84.50 -24.86
N THR A 169 -2.72 -83.50 -24.21
CA THR A 169 -3.78 -82.66 -24.80
C THR A 169 -3.40 -81.19 -24.74
N LEU A 170 -3.75 -80.44 -25.79
CA LEU A 170 -3.74 -78.98 -25.81
C LEU A 170 -5.19 -78.50 -25.87
N ASN A 171 -5.65 -77.80 -24.83
CA ASN A 171 -7.05 -77.34 -24.69
C ASN A 171 -8.06 -78.48 -24.93
N GLY A 172 -7.79 -79.65 -24.34
CA GLY A 172 -8.63 -80.85 -24.48
C GLY A 172 -8.48 -81.62 -25.80
N THR A 173 -7.70 -81.14 -26.77
CA THR A 173 -7.46 -81.84 -28.04
C THR A 173 -6.16 -82.64 -27.97
N GLU A 174 -6.18 -83.93 -28.32
CA GLU A 174 -5.00 -84.78 -28.26
C GLU A 174 -3.90 -84.31 -29.23
N VAL A 175 -2.67 -84.20 -28.72
CA VAL A 175 -1.49 -83.76 -29.46
C VAL A 175 -0.31 -84.66 -29.13
N ASN A 176 0.69 -84.70 -30.02
CA ASN A 176 2.04 -85.21 -29.73
C ASN A 176 2.18 -86.69 -29.30
N GLY A 177 1.10 -87.48 -29.29
CA GLY A 177 1.10 -88.92 -29.03
C GLY A 177 1.84 -89.30 -27.74
N THR A 178 2.74 -90.28 -27.83
CA THR A 178 3.56 -90.79 -26.71
C THR A 178 4.98 -90.22 -26.68
N ALA A 179 5.28 -89.15 -27.43
CA ALA A 179 6.59 -88.52 -27.38
C ALA A 179 6.79 -87.81 -26.03
N LEU A 180 7.96 -87.98 -25.41
CA LEU A 180 8.23 -87.42 -24.07
C LEU A 180 8.40 -85.89 -24.07
N THR A 181 8.49 -85.23 -25.23
CA THR A 181 8.64 -83.78 -25.33
C THR A 181 7.62 -83.16 -26.27
N TYR A 182 6.96 -82.07 -25.85
CA TYR A 182 6.00 -81.29 -26.63
C TYR A 182 6.39 -79.82 -26.67
N THR A 183 6.49 -79.20 -27.86
CA THR A 183 6.79 -77.76 -27.99
C THR A 183 5.54 -76.98 -28.40
N LEU A 184 5.22 -75.95 -27.63
CA LEU A 184 4.09 -75.04 -27.84
C LEU A 184 4.61 -73.63 -28.17
N LYS A 185 4.15 -73.05 -29.29
CA LYS A 185 4.32 -71.62 -29.57
C LYS A 185 3.12 -70.83 -29.07
N VAL A 186 3.34 -69.93 -28.12
CA VAL A 186 2.27 -69.21 -27.41
C VAL A 186 1.70 -68.10 -28.30
N THR A 187 0.48 -68.29 -28.80
CA THR A 187 -0.25 -67.30 -29.63
C THR A 187 -1.65 -66.99 -29.09
N ARG A 188 -2.07 -67.70 -28.04
CA ARG A 188 -3.32 -67.54 -27.29
C ARG A 188 -3.19 -68.27 -25.96
N ALA A 189 -4.18 -68.13 -25.08
CA ALA A 189 -4.24 -68.92 -23.86
C ALA A 189 -4.29 -70.43 -24.17
N ALA A 190 -3.53 -71.22 -23.40
CA ALA A 190 -3.33 -72.64 -23.66
C ALA A 190 -3.29 -73.44 -22.36
N LYS A 191 -3.99 -74.57 -22.31
CA LYS A 191 -3.91 -75.58 -21.25
C LYS A 191 -3.26 -76.82 -21.84
N VAL A 192 -2.08 -77.20 -21.36
CA VAL A 192 -1.38 -78.44 -21.72
C VAL A 192 -1.66 -79.46 -20.62
N GLU A 193 -2.28 -80.59 -20.97
CA GLU A 193 -2.60 -81.64 -20.02
C GLU A 193 -1.84 -82.92 -20.39
N VAL A 194 -1.26 -83.59 -19.40
CA VAL A 194 -0.40 -84.76 -19.60
C VAL A 194 -0.95 -85.96 -18.84
N PHE A 195 -1.13 -87.08 -19.54
CA PHE A 195 -1.69 -88.29 -18.98
C PHE A 195 -0.66 -89.41 -18.98
N PHE A 196 -0.49 -90.06 -17.84
CA PHE A 196 0.32 -91.25 -17.63
C PHE A 196 -0.59 -92.46 -17.34
N LYS A 197 -0.14 -93.64 -17.75
CA LYS A 197 -0.81 -94.92 -17.50
C LYS A 197 0.16 -95.96 -16.94
N THR A 198 -0.34 -96.93 -16.18
CA THR A 198 0.50 -98.02 -15.66
C THR A 198 0.96 -98.95 -16.79
N ASN A 199 2.24 -99.36 -16.77
CA ASN A 199 2.81 -100.27 -17.77
C ASN A 199 2.92 -101.73 -17.32
N GLY A 200 2.32 -102.07 -16.17
CA GLY A 200 2.34 -103.41 -15.58
C GLY A 200 3.56 -103.71 -14.68
N GLY A 201 4.53 -102.79 -14.58
CA GLY A 201 5.62 -102.86 -13.61
C GLY A 201 5.18 -102.47 -12.19
N THR A 202 6.00 -102.79 -11.18
CA THR A 202 5.73 -102.45 -9.77
C THR A 202 5.85 -100.92 -9.56
N PRO A 203 4.76 -100.23 -9.15
CA PRO A 203 4.81 -98.79 -8.84
C PRO A 203 5.61 -98.50 -7.56
N PRO A 204 6.11 -97.26 -7.37
CA PRO A 204 6.77 -96.84 -6.15
C PRO A 204 5.82 -96.79 -4.94
N VAL A 205 6.39 -96.76 -3.73
CA VAL A 205 5.64 -96.67 -2.47
C VAL A 205 4.86 -95.35 -2.39
N ASN A 206 3.67 -95.36 -1.80
CA ASN A 206 2.88 -94.14 -1.64
C ASN A 206 3.11 -93.47 -0.27
N HIS A 207 3.28 -92.15 -0.28
CA HIS A 207 3.38 -91.30 0.91
C HIS A 207 2.11 -90.47 1.12
N THR A 208 1.84 -90.07 2.37
CA THR A 208 0.66 -89.25 2.70
C THR A 208 0.96 -87.76 2.47
N VAL A 209 0.13 -87.04 1.71
CA VAL A 209 0.21 -85.57 1.55
C VAL A 209 -1.04 -84.92 2.16
N MET A 210 -0.84 -83.93 3.04
CA MET A 210 -1.92 -83.16 3.67
C MET A 210 -1.79 -81.66 3.41
N LEU A 211 -2.93 -80.99 3.26
CA LEU A 211 -3.03 -79.53 3.17
C LEU A 211 -3.73 -79.00 4.43
N THR A 212 -3.18 -77.97 5.06
CA THR A 212 -3.89 -77.22 6.10
C THR A 212 -4.85 -76.22 5.44
N PRO A 213 -6.17 -76.25 5.72
CA PRO A 213 -7.10 -75.25 5.18
C PRO A 213 -6.71 -73.84 5.65
N PRO A 214 -6.46 -72.89 4.73
CA PRO A 214 -6.06 -71.54 5.12
C PRO A 214 -7.28 -70.64 5.41
N GLU A 215 -7.08 -69.60 6.22
CA GLU A 215 -8.02 -68.48 6.37
C GLU A 215 -7.61 -67.35 5.42
N HIS A 216 -8.58 -66.65 4.80
CA HIS A 216 -8.36 -65.55 3.86
C HIS A 216 -7.73 -65.93 2.50
N GLY A 217 -8.01 -67.15 2.03
CA GLY A 217 -7.69 -67.62 0.69
C GLY A 217 -7.93 -69.12 0.52
N SER A 218 -7.38 -69.70 -0.53
CA SER A 218 -7.45 -71.14 -0.82
C SER A 218 -6.12 -71.72 -1.27
N VAL A 219 -5.91 -73.03 -1.08
CA VAL A 219 -4.73 -73.76 -1.54
C VAL A 219 -5.12 -75.05 -2.28
N ASP A 220 -4.48 -75.34 -3.41
CA ASP A 220 -4.73 -76.53 -4.24
C ASP A 220 -3.42 -77.11 -4.81
N THR A 221 -3.45 -78.31 -5.44
CA THR A 221 -2.28 -78.98 -6.01
C THR A 221 -2.42 -79.31 -7.51
N VAL A 222 -1.28 -79.40 -8.20
CA VAL A 222 -1.16 -79.95 -9.56
C VAL A 222 -0.05 -81.01 -9.57
N PRO A 223 -0.31 -82.29 -9.94
CA PRO A 223 -1.63 -82.91 -10.13
C PRO A 223 -2.60 -82.68 -8.97
N VAL A 224 -3.89 -82.53 -9.28
CA VAL A 224 -4.95 -82.45 -8.26
C VAL A 224 -5.00 -83.78 -7.50
N ILE A 225 -4.86 -83.72 -6.18
CA ILE A 225 -5.04 -84.89 -5.32
C ILE A 225 -6.55 -85.03 -5.02
N PRO A 226 -7.22 -86.10 -5.47
CA PRO A 226 -8.64 -86.25 -5.20
C PRO A 226 -8.93 -86.33 -3.70
N PRO A 227 -10.04 -85.72 -3.21
CA PRO A 227 -10.44 -85.83 -1.82
C PRO A 227 -10.49 -87.29 -1.35
N GLY A 228 -9.77 -87.61 -0.27
CA GLY A 228 -9.67 -88.97 0.27
C GLY A 228 -8.54 -89.83 -0.29
N HIS A 229 -7.85 -89.40 -1.36
CA HIS A 229 -6.69 -90.09 -1.95
C HIS A 229 -5.39 -89.38 -1.59
N HIS A 230 -5.10 -89.22 -0.31
CA HIS A 230 -3.86 -88.56 0.18
C HIS A 230 -2.58 -89.35 -0.10
N LYS A 231 -2.65 -90.47 -0.82
CA LYS A 231 -1.53 -91.39 -1.08
C LYS A 231 -0.94 -91.09 -2.45
N VAL A 232 0.23 -90.44 -2.45
CA VAL A 232 0.94 -90.01 -3.66
C VAL A 232 2.21 -90.86 -3.84
N PRO A 233 2.49 -91.39 -5.04
CA PRO A 233 3.68 -92.21 -5.27
C PRO A 233 4.99 -91.46 -5.03
N GLU A 234 5.96 -92.14 -4.45
CA GLU A 234 7.30 -91.59 -4.20
C GLU A 234 7.95 -91.11 -5.50
N GLY A 235 8.56 -89.94 -5.44
CA GLY A 235 9.19 -89.28 -6.57
C GLY A 235 8.27 -88.32 -7.35
N THR A 236 6.97 -88.29 -7.05
CA THR A 236 6.03 -87.30 -7.64
C THR A 236 6.42 -85.89 -7.24
N GLU A 237 6.48 -84.97 -8.21
CA GLU A 237 6.61 -83.53 -7.98
C GLU A 237 5.20 -82.91 -7.97
N LEU A 238 4.78 -82.31 -6.86
CA LEU A 238 3.51 -81.59 -6.71
C LEU A 238 3.76 -80.08 -6.72
N ILE A 239 2.92 -79.34 -7.45
CA ILE A 239 2.88 -77.88 -7.42
C ILE A 239 1.68 -77.48 -6.56
N PHE A 240 1.93 -76.84 -5.42
CA PHE A 240 0.94 -76.19 -4.57
C PHE A 240 0.68 -74.79 -5.11
N THR A 241 -0.59 -74.38 -5.18
CA THR A 241 -1.01 -73.05 -5.64
C THR A 241 -1.90 -72.41 -4.58
N ALA A 242 -1.63 -71.15 -4.24
CA ALA A 242 -2.42 -70.37 -3.28
C ALA A 242 -3.10 -69.19 -3.98
N VAL A 243 -4.36 -68.96 -3.63
CA VAL A 243 -5.17 -67.84 -4.12
C VAL A 243 -5.62 -67.03 -2.90
N PRO A 244 -5.06 -65.83 -2.65
CA PRO A 244 -5.52 -64.94 -1.59
C PRO A 244 -6.94 -64.39 -1.85
N ASP A 245 -7.68 -64.13 -0.78
CA ASP A 245 -8.90 -63.32 -0.84
C ASP A 245 -8.59 -61.84 -1.18
N ALA A 246 -9.59 -61.09 -1.64
CA ALA A 246 -9.43 -59.66 -1.95
C ALA A 246 -8.93 -58.87 -0.73
N GLY A 247 -7.85 -58.10 -0.89
CA GLY A 247 -7.21 -57.33 0.18
C GLY A 247 -6.19 -58.13 1.01
N TYR A 248 -5.92 -59.38 0.66
CA TYR A 248 -4.91 -60.23 1.28
C TYR A 248 -3.83 -60.64 0.27
N ALA A 249 -2.64 -60.95 0.78
CA ALA A 249 -1.52 -61.50 0.03
C ALA A 249 -0.98 -62.75 0.73
N VAL A 250 -0.32 -63.65 -0.01
CA VAL A 250 0.37 -64.79 0.62
C VAL A 250 1.40 -64.25 1.59
N ASP A 251 1.30 -64.67 2.84
CA ASP A 251 2.25 -64.31 3.88
C ASP A 251 3.41 -65.31 3.89
N LYS A 252 3.11 -66.59 4.10
CA LYS A 252 4.15 -67.60 4.33
C LYS A 252 3.74 -69.01 3.93
N TRP A 253 4.69 -69.78 3.44
CA TRP A 253 4.58 -71.23 3.22
C TRP A 253 5.39 -72.02 4.25
N THR A 254 4.87 -73.16 4.71
CA THR A 254 5.58 -74.10 5.58
C THR A 254 5.31 -75.56 5.21
N VAL A 255 6.31 -76.43 5.41
CA VAL A 255 6.22 -77.89 5.19
C VAL A 255 6.73 -78.64 6.41
N SER A 256 6.12 -79.78 6.73
CA SER A 256 6.53 -80.62 7.87
C SER A 256 7.83 -81.41 7.63
N SER A 257 8.17 -81.66 6.38
CA SER A 257 9.29 -82.50 5.92
C SER A 257 9.64 -82.17 4.47
N GLY A 258 10.90 -82.40 4.07
CA GLY A 258 11.42 -81.99 2.76
C GLY A 258 11.66 -80.48 2.63
N SER A 259 11.93 -80.03 1.39
CA SER A 259 12.09 -78.61 1.05
C SER A 259 11.52 -78.33 -0.34
N PHE A 260 10.98 -77.12 -0.54
CA PHE A 260 10.49 -76.72 -1.86
C PHE A 260 11.63 -76.69 -2.88
N LEU A 261 11.36 -77.22 -4.07
CA LEU A 261 12.25 -77.22 -5.22
C LEU A 261 12.21 -75.88 -5.97
N ALA A 262 11.05 -75.22 -5.96
CA ALA A 262 10.80 -73.94 -6.61
C ALA A 262 9.59 -73.26 -5.94
N GLY A 263 9.55 -71.93 -5.88
CA GLY A 263 8.51 -71.19 -5.15
C GLY A 263 8.55 -71.43 -3.64
N GLY A 264 7.45 -71.15 -2.95
CA GLY A 264 7.33 -71.35 -1.50
C GLY A 264 8.11 -70.35 -0.64
N THR A 265 8.49 -69.20 -1.19
CA THR A 265 8.97 -68.05 -0.41
C THR A 265 7.81 -67.16 0.03
N ASP A 266 8.03 -66.30 1.02
CA ASP A 266 7.04 -65.32 1.47
C ASP A 266 6.54 -64.47 0.28
N GLY A 267 5.22 -64.43 0.07
CA GLY A 267 4.59 -63.77 -1.08
C GLY A 267 4.42 -64.61 -2.35
N SER A 268 5.05 -65.79 -2.47
CA SER A 268 4.89 -66.67 -3.64
C SER A 268 3.47 -67.23 -3.72
N THR A 269 2.83 -67.24 -4.90
CA THR A 269 1.50 -67.88 -5.06
C THR A 269 1.60 -69.36 -5.44
N SER A 270 2.82 -69.90 -5.56
CA SER A 270 3.03 -71.31 -5.81
C SER A 270 4.26 -71.86 -5.07
N ALA A 271 4.28 -73.18 -4.85
CA ALA A 271 5.41 -73.88 -4.28
C ALA A 271 5.48 -75.31 -4.85
N THR A 272 6.64 -75.78 -5.30
CA THR A 272 6.84 -77.12 -5.86
C THR A 272 7.58 -77.99 -4.87
N LEU A 273 7.08 -79.19 -4.59
CA LEU A 273 7.69 -80.15 -3.67
C LEU A 273 7.79 -81.53 -4.32
N LYS A 274 8.93 -82.20 -4.15
CA LYS A 274 9.06 -83.62 -4.50
C LYS A 274 8.72 -84.49 -3.29
N ILE A 275 7.81 -85.44 -3.49
CA ILE A 275 7.33 -86.32 -2.44
C ILE A 275 8.30 -87.50 -2.24
N THR A 276 8.99 -87.51 -1.12
CA THR A 276 9.90 -88.60 -0.70
C THR A 276 9.47 -89.27 0.60
N GLU A 277 8.57 -88.63 1.35
CA GLU A 277 8.03 -89.08 2.63
C GLU A 277 6.67 -88.42 2.89
N ALA A 278 6.00 -88.76 4.00
CA ALA A 278 4.74 -88.12 4.37
C ALA A 278 4.95 -86.63 4.73
N VAL A 279 4.10 -85.74 4.22
CA VAL A 279 4.25 -84.29 4.35
C VAL A 279 2.92 -83.56 4.57
N THR A 280 2.94 -82.50 5.37
CA THR A 280 1.87 -81.50 5.50
C THR A 280 2.36 -80.14 4.99
N VAL A 281 1.57 -79.49 4.13
CA VAL A 281 1.86 -78.15 3.58
C VAL A 281 0.83 -77.15 4.13
N THR A 282 1.31 -76.00 4.61
CA THR A 282 0.48 -74.91 5.14
C THR A 282 0.85 -73.59 4.45
N VAL A 283 -0.16 -72.81 4.10
CA VAL A 283 -0.01 -71.41 3.62
C VAL A 283 -0.80 -70.48 4.53
N THR A 284 -0.24 -69.31 4.85
CA THR A 284 -0.94 -68.23 5.56
C THR A 284 -1.03 -66.99 4.69
N PHE A 285 -2.04 -66.15 4.95
CA PHE A 285 -2.28 -64.90 4.23
C PHE A 285 -2.21 -63.70 5.19
N LYS A 286 -1.76 -62.55 4.71
CA LYS A 286 -1.72 -61.28 5.45
C LYS A 286 -2.51 -60.20 4.73
N GLN A 287 -3.10 -59.30 5.50
CA GLN A 287 -3.86 -58.19 4.95
C GLN A 287 -2.92 -57.14 4.35
N VAL A 288 -3.28 -56.60 3.20
CA VAL A 288 -2.53 -55.53 2.52
C VAL A 288 -2.90 -54.19 3.15
N GLN A 289 -1.90 -53.46 3.61
CA GLN A 289 -2.06 -52.16 4.27
C GLN A 289 -1.12 -51.14 3.63
N PHE A 290 -1.55 -49.88 3.60
CA PHE A 290 -0.79 -48.76 3.04
C PHE A 290 -0.67 -47.63 4.05
N LYS A 291 0.44 -46.90 4.01
CA LYS A 291 0.71 -45.78 4.89
C LYS A 291 -0.01 -44.52 4.40
N ILE A 292 -0.71 -43.85 5.31
CA ILE A 292 -1.43 -42.61 5.02
C ILE A 292 -0.80 -41.46 5.81
N ASP A 293 -0.05 -40.61 5.12
CA ASP A 293 0.46 -39.35 5.63
C ASP A 293 -0.48 -38.21 5.25
N PHE A 294 -0.60 -37.18 6.10
CA PHE A 294 -1.37 -35.99 5.77
C PHE A 294 -0.98 -34.75 6.58
N GLY A 295 -1.28 -33.57 6.05
CA GLY A 295 -1.03 -32.31 6.75
C GLY A 295 -1.44 -31.05 5.99
N VAL A 296 -1.10 -29.89 6.54
CA VAL A 296 -1.36 -28.58 5.94
C VAL A 296 -0.06 -28.02 5.33
N ASP A 297 -0.09 -27.56 4.08
CA ASP A 297 1.12 -27.07 3.37
C ASP A 297 1.54 -25.66 3.79
N SER A 298 0.62 -24.86 4.34
CA SER A 298 0.87 -23.51 4.82
C SER A 298 -0.12 -23.22 5.94
N GLY A 299 0.35 -23.19 7.19
CA GLY A 299 -0.51 -22.97 8.35
C GLY A 299 -1.40 -21.76 8.14
N ASN A 300 -2.72 -21.97 8.14
CA ASN A 300 -3.84 -21.03 7.99
C ASN A 300 -5.16 -21.84 8.10
N GLY A 301 -5.15 -22.86 8.95
CA GLY A 301 -6.17 -23.87 9.07
C GLY A 301 -5.63 -25.21 9.58
N THR A 302 -6.53 -26.15 9.79
CA THR A 302 -6.25 -27.50 10.30
C THR A 302 -6.79 -28.58 9.36
N LEU A 303 -6.26 -29.80 9.49
CA LEU A 303 -6.67 -30.97 8.71
C LEU A 303 -6.84 -32.17 9.64
N LYS A 304 -8.01 -32.80 9.59
CA LYS A 304 -8.34 -34.05 10.29
C LYS A 304 -8.62 -35.18 9.30
N ALA A 305 -8.44 -36.42 9.74
CA ALA A 305 -8.68 -37.62 8.93
C ALA A 305 -9.37 -38.70 9.75
N GLU A 306 -10.37 -39.36 9.16
CA GLU A 306 -11.14 -40.44 9.80
C GLU A 306 -11.26 -41.65 8.87
N VAL A 307 -11.20 -42.86 9.44
CA VAL A 307 -11.52 -44.13 8.75
C VAL A 307 -12.59 -44.85 9.56
N ASP A 308 -13.67 -45.29 8.91
CA ASP A 308 -14.83 -45.92 9.57
C ASP A 308 -15.38 -45.16 10.79
N GLY A 309 -15.32 -43.81 10.76
CA GLY A 309 -15.77 -42.93 11.84
C GLY A 309 -14.81 -42.81 13.03
N THR A 310 -13.59 -43.33 12.91
CA THR A 310 -12.53 -43.18 13.93
C THR A 310 -11.41 -42.29 13.40
N GLU A 311 -11.00 -41.30 14.19
CA GLU A 311 -9.90 -40.39 13.84
C GLU A 311 -8.56 -41.14 13.78
N ILE A 312 -7.78 -40.86 12.73
CA ILE A 312 -6.44 -41.38 12.54
C ILE A 312 -5.41 -40.25 12.59
N THR A 313 -4.16 -40.61 12.81
CA THR A 313 -3.01 -39.69 12.82
C THR A 313 -2.15 -39.92 11.59
N SER A 314 -1.47 -38.85 11.13
CA SER A 314 -0.58 -38.95 9.98
C SER A 314 0.51 -40.01 10.22
N GLY A 315 0.69 -40.89 9.25
CA GLY A 315 1.62 -42.01 9.27
C GLY A 315 1.01 -43.33 9.75
N ASN A 316 -0.28 -43.38 10.10
CA ASN A 316 -0.99 -44.64 10.34
C ASN A 316 -1.06 -45.49 9.06
N VAL A 317 -1.08 -46.82 9.24
CA VAL A 317 -1.34 -47.78 8.16
C VAL A 317 -2.83 -48.09 8.11
N VAL A 318 -3.39 -48.11 6.90
CA VAL A 318 -4.81 -48.34 6.66
C VAL A 318 -4.96 -49.49 5.66
N GLU A 319 -5.94 -50.35 5.91
CA GLU A 319 -6.25 -51.52 5.07
C GLU A 319 -6.61 -51.10 3.63
N GLN A 320 -6.13 -51.86 2.66
CA GLN A 320 -6.46 -51.67 1.26
C GLN A 320 -7.98 -51.71 1.06
N GLY A 321 -8.50 -50.75 0.30
CA GLY A 321 -9.92 -50.65 -0.07
C GLY A 321 -10.76 -49.82 0.90
N LYS A 322 -10.26 -49.48 2.09
CA LYS A 322 -10.94 -48.55 3.02
C LYS A 322 -10.97 -47.13 2.46
N THR A 323 -11.91 -46.32 2.92
CA THR A 323 -12.00 -44.89 2.59
C THR A 323 -11.60 -44.05 3.79
N VAL A 324 -10.61 -43.17 3.61
CA VAL A 324 -10.24 -42.14 4.57
C VAL A 324 -10.93 -40.83 4.20
N THR A 325 -11.67 -40.26 5.14
CA THR A 325 -12.33 -38.95 4.99
C THR A 325 -11.47 -37.87 5.60
N PHE A 326 -11.03 -36.92 4.79
CA PHE A 326 -10.26 -35.76 5.22
C PHE A 326 -11.15 -34.53 5.36
N THR A 327 -11.00 -33.77 6.44
CA THR A 327 -11.77 -32.56 6.73
C THR A 327 -10.83 -31.40 7.04
N ALA A 328 -10.87 -30.35 6.22
CA ALA A 328 -10.10 -29.13 6.37
C ALA A 328 -10.94 -28.01 6.99
N GLU A 329 -10.40 -27.37 8.02
CA GLU A 329 -11.01 -26.22 8.69
C GLU A 329 -10.10 -25.01 8.49
N ALA A 330 -10.55 -23.98 7.78
CA ALA A 330 -9.77 -22.79 7.49
C ALA A 330 -9.82 -21.79 8.66
N ASP A 331 -8.70 -21.10 8.91
CA ASP A 331 -8.66 -19.98 9.87
C ASP A 331 -9.51 -18.79 9.37
N PRO A 332 -9.89 -17.83 10.24
CA PRO A 332 -10.66 -16.65 9.83
C PRO A 332 -10.00 -15.89 8.66
N ASN A 333 -10.79 -15.54 7.64
CA ASN A 333 -10.36 -14.91 6.37
C ASN A 333 -9.52 -15.79 5.43
N TYR A 334 -9.53 -17.11 5.62
CA TYR A 334 -8.94 -18.07 4.69
C TYR A 334 -9.99 -19.04 4.15
N ALA A 335 -9.68 -19.65 3.01
CA ALA A 335 -10.48 -20.71 2.39
C ALA A 335 -9.57 -21.76 1.76
N VAL A 336 -10.06 -22.97 1.56
CA VAL A 336 -9.32 -24.02 0.86
C VAL A 336 -8.96 -23.54 -0.55
N GLU A 337 -7.67 -23.58 -0.87
CA GLU A 337 -7.14 -23.29 -2.20
C GLU A 337 -7.15 -24.56 -3.04
N LYS A 338 -6.54 -25.64 -2.52
CA LYS A 338 -6.38 -26.92 -3.22
C LYS A 338 -5.97 -28.05 -2.30
N TRP A 339 -6.14 -29.27 -2.80
CA TRP A 339 -5.65 -30.52 -2.20
C TRP A 339 -4.58 -31.17 -3.08
N THR A 340 -3.63 -31.86 -2.48
CA THR A 340 -2.60 -32.66 -3.19
C THR A 340 -2.46 -34.06 -2.60
N ASN A 341 -2.13 -35.04 -3.43
CA ASN A 341 -1.67 -36.36 -3.01
C ASN A 341 -0.27 -36.60 -3.56
N ASN A 342 0.71 -36.86 -2.70
CA ASN A 342 2.11 -37.06 -3.09
C ASN A 342 2.63 -35.90 -3.97
N GLY A 343 2.22 -34.66 -3.65
CA GLY A 343 2.56 -33.45 -4.39
C GLY A 343 1.76 -33.18 -5.67
N THR A 344 0.94 -34.14 -6.13
CA THR A 344 0.10 -33.99 -7.32
C THR A 344 -1.28 -33.42 -6.96
N VAL A 345 -1.77 -32.45 -7.72
CA VAL A 345 -3.06 -31.79 -7.44
C VAL A 345 -4.24 -32.76 -7.64
N ILE A 346 -5.15 -32.77 -6.67
CA ILE A 346 -6.39 -33.57 -6.71
C ILE A 346 -7.50 -32.70 -7.32
N ALA A 347 -7.62 -32.72 -8.64
CA ALA A 347 -8.58 -31.85 -9.36
C ALA A 347 -10.03 -32.03 -8.87
N GLY A 348 -10.44 -33.25 -8.52
CA GLY A 348 -11.79 -33.55 -8.04
C GLY A 348 -12.10 -33.02 -6.62
N ALA A 349 -11.09 -32.68 -5.82
CA ALA A 349 -11.28 -32.12 -4.48
C ALA A 349 -11.43 -30.59 -4.51
N GLY A 350 -10.78 -29.91 -5.47
CA GLY A 350 -10.92 -28.47 -5.69
C GLY A 350 -10.77 -27.63 -4.42
N THR A 351 -11.79 -26.80 -4.14
CA THR A 351 -11.88 -25.93 -2.96
C THR A 351 -12.80 -26.48 -1.87
N ASN A 352 -13.15 -27.77 -1.92
CA ASN A 352 -14.04 -28.37 -0.92
C ASN A 352 -13.34 -28.45 0.44
N THR A 353 -14.11 -28.36 1.52
CA THR A 353 -13.64 -28.55 2.89
C THR A 353 -13.46 -30.02 3.25
N THR A 354 -13.97 -30.95 2.45
CA THR A 354 -13.82 -32.39 2.65
C THR A 354 -13.32 -33.11 1.41
N TYR A 355 -12.56 -34.20 1.61
CA TYR A 355 -12.06 -35.07 0.55
C TYR A 355 -12.02 -36.53 1.00
N ASN A 356 -12.61 -37.43 0.19
CA ASN A 356 -12.61 -38.87 0.45
C ASN A 356 -11.54 -39.57 -0.40
N HIS A 357 -10.67 -40.33 0.26
CA HIS A 357 -9.60 -41.08 -0.40
C HIS A 357 -9.78 -42.58 -0.20
N THR A 358 -9.91 -43.33 -1.31
CA THR A 358 -9.87 -44.79 -1.28
C THR A 358 -8.44 -45.28 -1.26
N VAL A 359 -8.09 -46.11 -0.28
CA VAL A 359 -6.73 -46.59 -0.03
C VAL A 359 -6.37 -47.70 -1.01
N THR A 360 -5.52 -47.39 -1.99
CA THR A 360 -5.02 -48.38 -2.98
C THR A 360 -3.49 -48.43 -3.06
N ALA A 361 -2.81 -47.47 -2.45
CA ALA A 361 -1.36 -47.31 -2.37
C ALA A 361 -1.03 -46.34 -1.22
N ASP A 362 0.25 -46.17 -0.90
CA ASP A 362 0.69 -45.14 0.04
C ASP A 362 0.29 -43.74 -0.46
N ALA A 363 -0.20 -42.90 0.45
CA ALA A 363 -0.71 -41.58 0.13
C ALA A 363 -0.16 -40.52 1.10
N ASN A 364 0.05 -39.31 0.57
CA ASN A 364 0.41 -38.12 1.34
C ASN A 364 -0.54 -36.99 0.98
N ILE A 365 -1.63 -36.87 1.74
CA ILE A 365 -2.72 -35.93 1.46
C ILE A 365 -2.45 -34.60 2.14
N LYS A 366 -2.33 -33.54 1.35
CA LYS A 366 -2.15 -32.20 1.89
C LYS A 366 -3.20 -31.22 1.43
N VAL A 367 -3.55 -30.29 2.31
CA VAL A 367 -4.42 -29.15 2.00
C VAL A 367 -3.65 -27.84 2.08
N LYS A 368 -3.96 -26.93 1.15
CA LYS A 368 -3.42 -25.57 1.14
C LYS A 368 -4.58 -24.57 1.24
N PHE A 369 -4.38 -23.51 1.99
CA PHE A 369 -5.36 -22.43 2.18
C PHE A 369 -4.88 -21.14 1.49
N LYS A 370 -5.84 -20.33 1.04
CA LYS A 370 -5.61 -18.98 0.48
C LYS A 370 -6.40 -17.93 1.25
N TYR A 371 -5.89 -16.71 1.29
CA TYR A 371 -6.61 -15.57 1.85
C TYR A 371 -7.90 -15.31 1.04
N SER A 372 -9.01 -15.13 1.74
CA SER A 372 -10.36 -14.88 1.21
C SER A 372 -11.00 -13.61 1.80
N GLY A 373 -10.28 -12.85 2.63
CA GLY A 373 -10.72 -11.57 3.16
C GLY A 373 -10.65 -10.41 2.16
N THR A 374 -10.95 -9.21 2.64
CA THR A 374 -11.07 -8.00 1.80
C THR A 374 -9.74 -7.61 1.15
N ALA A 375 -9.77 -7.20 -0.12
CA ALA A 375 -8.58 -6.75 -0.84
C ALA A 375 -8.04 -5.42 -0.29
N LEU A 376 -6.70 -5.29 -0.28
CA LEU A 376 -6.00 -4.06 0.07
C LEU A 376 -6.29 -2.99 -0.98
N THR A 377 -6.90 -1.88 -0.57
CA THR A 377 -7.16 -0.72 -1.43
C THR A 377 -6.65 0.53 -0.74
N LEU A 378 -5.94 1.39 -1.48
CA LEU A 378 -5.39 2.65 -0.97
C LEU A 378 -6.05 3.85 -1.63
N ASP A 379 -6.07 4.97 -0.91
CA ASP A 379 -6.29 6.28 -1.49
C ASP A 379 -5.10 6.67 -2.40
N THR A 380 -5.41 6.98 -3.64
CA THR A 380 -4.44 7.29 -4.69
C THR A 380 -4.37 8.78 -5.02
N ARG A 381 -5.00 9.65 -4.21
CA ARG A 381 -4.87 11.10 -4.34
C ARG A 381 -3.40 11.54 -4.23
N SER A 382 -2.99 12.40 -5.15
CA SER A 382 -1.67 13.03 -5.11
C SER A 382 -1.70 14.29 -4.25
N PHE A 383 -0.60 14.53 -3.54
CA PHE A 383 -0.43 15.71 -2.68
C PHE A 383 0.80 16.51 -3.11
N THR A 384 0.69 17.84 -3.05
CA THR A 384 1.83 18.75 -3.16
C THR A 384 1.92 19.56 -1.87
N LYS A 385 3.09 19.53 -1.22
CA LYS A 385 3.36 20.17 0.07
C LYS A 385 4.72 20.85 0.07
N GLU A 386 4.94 21.75 1.01
CA GLU A 386 6.24 22.39 1.23
C GLU A 386 7.05 21.63 2.29
N LYS A 387 8.38 21.70 2.21
CA LYS A 387 9.27 21.16 3.24
C LYS A 387 8.90 21.74 4.62
N GLY A 388 8.75 20.87 5.61
CA GLY A 388 8.37 21.21 6.98
C GLY A 388 6.88 21.03 7.29
N GLN A 389 6.02 20.91 6.28
CA GLN A 389 4.58 20.68 6.50
C GLN A 389 4.27 19.22 6.87
N SER A 390 3.22 19.04 7.66
CA SER A 390 2.65 17.72 7.97
C SER A 390 1.17 17.68 7.61
N PHE A 391 0.66 16.49 7.29
CA PHE A 391 -0.76 16.28 7.04
C PHE A 391 -1.16 14.84 7.35
N THR A 392 -2.43 14.65 7.71
CA THR A 392 -3.01 13.33 7.99
C THR A 392 -4.10 13.03 6.97
N TYR A 393 -4.16 11.79 6.49
CA TYR A 393 -5.29 11.32 5.69
C TYR A 393 -5.49 9.81 5.78
N THR A 394 -6.69 9.36 5.41
CA THR A 394 -7.05 7.95 5.30
C THR A 394 -6.39 7.35 4.07
N LEU A 395 -5.24 6.71 4.29
CA LEU A 395 -4.43 6.08 3.25
C LEU A 395 -5.00 4.72 2.86
N VAL A 396 -5.34 3.86 3.84
CA VAL A 396 -5.93 2.54 3.56
C VAL A 396 -7.44 2.64 3.63
N THR A 397 -8.11 2.27 2.53
CA THR A 397 -9.57 2.36 2.40
C THR A 397 -10.26 0.99 2.52
N SER A 398 -9.51 -0.10 2.33
CA SER A 398 -9.95 -1.49 2.53
C SER A 398 -8.74 -2.40 2.74
N GLY A 399 -8.88 -3.49 3.49
CA GLY A 399 -7.87 -4.53 3.71
C GLY A 399 -8.09 -5.30 5.02
N SER A 400 -7.07 -5.96 5.54
CA SER A 400 -7.17 -6.79 6.76
C SER A 400 -7.25 -6.02 8.08
N GLY A 401 -6.89 -4.74 8.10
CA GLY A 401 -6.74 -3.91 9.30
C GLY A 401 -5.34 -3.93 9.93
N SER A 402 -4.39 -4.72 9.39
CA SER A 402 -3.02 -4.80 9.89
C SER A 402 -1.99 -4.54 8.79
N TYR A 403 -1.31 -3.40 8.86
CA TYR A 403 -0.49 -2.88 7.76
C TYR A 403 0.89 -2.42 8.23
N THR A 404 1.85 -2.46 7.31
CA THR A 404 3.12 -1.72 7.42
C THR A 404 3.20 -0.70 6.28
N ALA A 405 3.83 0.45 6.53
CA ALA A 405 4.05 1.47 5.50
C ALA A 405 5.46 2.01 5.50
N THR A 406 6.00 2.25 4.31
CA THR A 406 7.33 2.82 4.10
C THR A 406 7.32 3.75 2.89
N PRO A 407 8.07 4.87 2.90
CA PRO A 407 8.28 5.68 1.70
C PRO A 407 9.03 4.86 0.63
N GLU A 408 8.66 4.98 -0.64
CA GLU A 408 9.44 4.41 -1.74
C GLU A 408 10.82 5.09 -1.89
N THR A 409 10.89 6.38 -1.56
CA THR A 409 12.12 7.18 -1.62
C THR A 409 12.38 7.72 -0.23
N ALA A 410 13.39 7.17 0.44
CA ALA A 410 13.77 7.57 1.78
C ALA A 410 14.18 9.06 1.83
N GLY A 411 13.89 9.71 2.96
CA GLY A 411 14.33 11.08 3.24
C GLY A 411 13.46 12.20 2.65
N ILE A 412 12.49 11.90 1.77
CA ILE A 412 11.54 12.90 1.26
C ILE A 412 10.42 13.16 2.27
N ILE A 413 9.87 12.09 2.85
CA ILE A 413 8.84 12.15 3.89
C ILE A 413 9.21 11.26 5.07
N THR A 414 8.63 11.57 6.23
CA THR A 414 8.59 10.72 7.43
C THR A 414 7.15 10.30 7.69
N LEU A 415 6.93 9.05 8.08
CA LEU A 415 5.61 8.49 8.33
C LEU A 415 5.45 8.21 9.82
N ASP A 416 4.36 8.70 10.41
CA ASP A 416 3.91 8.22 11.72
C ASP A 416 3.00 6.99 11.51
N THR A 417 3.58 5.82 11.70
CA THR A 417 2.91 4.53 11.48
C THR A 417 2.18 4.02 12.72
N ALA A 418 2.28 4.70 13.87
CA ALA A 418 1.64 4.24 15.11
C ALA A 418 0.11 4.15 14.99
N ASN A 419 -0.47 4.96 14.11
CA ASN A 419 -1.92 5.08 13.91
C ASN A 419 -2.43 4.41 12.62
N LEU A 420 -1.56 3.72 11.86
CA LEU A 420 -1.92 3.09 10.58
C LEU A 420 -2.78 1.81 10.74
N ASN A 421 -3.17 1.44 11.95
CA ASN A 421 -4.02 0.29 12.26
C ASN A 421 -5.46 0.41 11.67
N SER A 422 -6.46 -0.26 12.23
CA SER A 422 -7.80 -0.54 11.63
C SER A 422 -8.59 0.63 11.00
N HIS A 423 -8.12 1.87 11.12
CA HIS A 423 -8.70 3.08 10.51
C HIS A 423 -8.00 3.52 9.22
N GLY A 424 -6.84 2.93 8.87
CA GLY A 424 -6.09 3.22 7.65
C GLY A 424 -5.50 4.63 7.58
N ASN A 425 -5.48 5.37 8.68
CA ASN A 425 -5.01 6.76 8.71
C ASN A 425 -3.48 6.83 8.87
N ILE A 426 -2.85 7.78 8.20
CA ILE A 426 -1.42 8.04 8.35
C ILE A 426 -1.14 9.52 8.46
N THR A 427 -0.19 9.89 9.31
CA THR A 427 0.38 11.25 9.32
C THR A 427 1.69 11.23 8.57
N VAL A 428 1.82 12.14 7.62
CA VAL A 428 2.98 12.32 6.75
C VAL A 428 3.63 13.65 7.06
N THR A 429 4.93 13.66 7.34
CA THR A 429 5.73 14.88 7.51
C THR A 429 6.68 15.03 6.33
N CYS A 430 6.66 16.19 5.66
CA CYS A 430 7.47 16.48 4.48
C CYS A 430 8.88 16.95 4.88
N SER A 431 9.87 16.07 4.72
CA SER A 431 11.24 16.26 5.22
C SER A 431 12.16 16.98 4.24
N ASN A 432 12.18 16.60 2.97
CA ASN A 432 13.05 17.20 1.95
C ASN A 432 12.34 17.31 0.60
N ALA A 433 12.79 18.27 -0.21
CA ALA A 433 12.25 18.48 -1.55
C ALA A 433 12.49 17.25 -2.43
N GLY A 434 11.49 16.89 -3.23
CA GLY A 434 11.50 15.72 -4.10
C GLY A 434 10.10 15.12 -4.24
N SER A 435 10.01 13.89 -4.70
CA SER A 435 8.73 13.21 -4.89
C SER A 435 8.84 11.76 -4.46
N THR A 436 7.79 11.24 -3.83
CA THR A 436 7.74 9.84 -3.39
C THR A 436 6.30 9.32 -3.32
N ARG A 437 6.12 8.04 -3.02
CA ARG A 437 4.84 7.41 -2.68
C ARG A 437 5.01 6.60 -1.40
N ILE A 438 3.89 6.23 -0.79
CA ILE A 438 3.87 5.35 0.37
C ILE A 438 3.55 3.94 -0.10
N LYS A 439 4.48 3.01 0.14
CA LYS A 439 4.26 1.58 -0.03
C LYS A 439 3.61 1.01 1.21
N VAL A 440 2.46 0.39 1.05
CA VAL A 440 1.73 -0.31 2.12
C VAL A 440 1.77 -1.81 1.86
N VAL A 441 2.03 -2.59 2.90
CA VAL A 441 1.93 -4.05 2.91
C VAL A 441 0.89 -4.48 3.93
N ASP A 442 -0.12 -5.22 3.48
CA ASP A 442 -1.06 -5.91 4.36
C ASP A 442 -0.38 -7.16 4.94
N THR A 443 -0.20 -7.17 6.26
CA THR A 443 0.57 -8.20 6.96
C THR A 443 -0.17 -9.54 7.08
N VAL A 444 -1.48 -9.57 6.86
CA VAL A 444 -2.28 -10.79 6.88
C VAL A 444 -2.37 -11.40 5.49
N SER A 445 -2.72 -10.58 4.49
CA SER A 445 -2.91 -11.08 3.12
C SER A 445 -1.62 -11.13 2.29
N GLY A 446 -0.56 -10.44 2.72
CA GLY A 446 0.68 -10.26 1.97
C GLY A 446 0.56 -9.30 0.78
N GLN A 447 -0.62 -8.70 0.55
CA GLN A 447 -0.85 -7.79 -0.56
C GLN A 447 -0.06 -6.49 -0.39
N THR A 448 0.38 -5.91 -1.50
CA THR A 448 1.12 -4.65 -1.51
C THR A 448 0.48 -3.65 -2.46
N ALA A 449 0.46 -2.38 -2.08
CA ALA A 449 -0.09 -1.28 -2.87
C ALA A 449 0.69 0.01 -2.64
N LEU A 450 0.53 0.97 -3.55
CA LEU A 450 1.19 2.28 -3.52
C LEU A 450 0.15 3.40 -3.44
N SER A 451 0.42 4.41 -2.62
CA SER A 451 -0.38 5.65 -2.58
C SER A 451 -0.26 6.45 -3.88
N GLY A 452 -1.03 7.53 -3.96
CA GLY A 452 -0.76 8.62 -4.91
C GLY A 452 0.59 9.29 -4.66
N THR A 453 1.02 10.10 -5.61
CA THR A 453 2.32 10.79 -5.54
C THR A 453 2.28 11.92 -4.52
N ILE A 454 3.28 11.96 -3.65
CA ILE A 454 3.53 13.06 -2.70
C ILE A 454 4.74 13.83 -3.19
N THR A 455 4.52 15.06 -3.66
CA THR A 455 5.57 15.99 -4.08
C THR A 455 5.83 17.00 -2.98
N VAL A 456 7.08 17.08 -2.54
CA VAL A 456 7.57 18.05 -1.57
C VAL A 456 8.37 19.12 -2.31
N LYS A 457 7.91 20.37 -2.26
CA LYS A 457 8.64 21.53 -2.75
C LYS A 457 9.64 22.02 -1.71
N PRO A 458 10.73 22.70 -2.11
CA PRO A 458 11.54 23.47 -1.17
C PRO A 458 10.66 24.38 -0.30
N ALA A 459 11.08 24.64 0.93
CA ALA A 459 10.41 25.62 1.77
C ALA A 459 10.48 26.99 1.06
N VAL A 460 9.35 27.68 0.97
CA VAL A 460 9.33 29.05 0.46
C VAL A 460 9.98 29.95 1.52
N VAL A 461 11.09 30.59 1.16
CA VAL A 461 11.76 31.55 2.04
C VAL A 461 10.98 32.86 1.96
N ILE A 462 10.36 33.26 3.07
CA ILE A 462 9.62 34.51 3.15
C ILE A 462 10.49 35.57 3.81
N PRO A 463 10.79 36.68 3.10
CA PRO A 463 11.55 37.78 3.66
C PRO A 463 10.73 38.49 4.75
N ASP A 464 11.40 39.21 5.65
CA ASP A 464 10.70 40.06 6.62
C ASP A 464 10.16 41.32 5.94
N TYR A 465 10.89 41.86 4.95
CA TYR A 465 10.54 43.07 4.23
C TYR A 465 10.70 42.87 2.73
N PHE A 466 9.83 43.47 1.94
CA PHE A 466 9.97 43.54 0.48
C PHE A 466 9.30 44.79 -0.09
N GLU A 467 9.62 45.09 -1.35
CA GLU A 467 9.02 46.21 -2.08
C GLU A 467 8.39 45.70 -3.38
N GLU A 468 7.18 46.16 -3.67
CA GLU A 468 6.49 45.84 -4.92
C GLU A 468 5.62 47.03 -5.35
N GLY A 469 5.70 47.40 -6.64
CA GLY A 469 4.95 48.54 -7.16
C GLY A 469 5.24 49.89 -6.48
N GLY A 470 6.44 50.07 -5.91
CA GLY A 470 6.85 51.28 -5.18
C GLY A 470 6.25 51.40 -3.77
N VAL A 471 5.63 50.33 -3.26
CA VAL A 471 5.12 50.23 -1.88
C VAL A 471 5.96 49.21 -1.12
N ARG A 472 6.33 49.55 0.12
CA ARG A 472 7.11 48.68 0.99
C ARG A 472 6.24 47.99 2.02
N TYR A 473 6.53 46.72 2.22
CA TYR A 473 5.75 45.81 3.03
C TYR A 473 6.63 45.14 4.08
N HIS A 474 6.11 45.04 5.29
CA HIS A 474 6.63 44.19 6.35
C HIS A 474 5.71 42.98 6.49
N VAL A 475 6.28 41.77 6.47
CA VAL A 475 5.54 40.52 6.69
C VAL A 475 5.27 40.34 8.17
N THR A 476 4.04 40.66 8.57
CA THR A 476 3.58 40.59 9.96
C THR A 476 3.22 39.17 10.40
N ASP A 477 2.82 38.33 9.44
CA ASP A 477 2.53 36.92 9.69
C ASP A 477 3.02 36.10 8.51
N LYS A 478 4.07 35.30 8.74
CA LYS A 478 4.63 34.44 7.71
C LYS A 478 3.69 33.29 7.39
N ASP A 479 2.96 32.71 8.35
CA ASP A 479 2.14 31.52 8.09
C ASP A 479 0.84 31.90 7.37
N GLU A 480 0.19 32.98 7.79
CA GLU A 480 -1.04 33.50 7.18
C GLU A 480 -0.79 34.40 5.97
N ARG A 481 0.49 34.66 5.64
CA ARG A 481 0.93 35.52 4.53
C ARG A 481 0.29 36.91 4.61
N LYS A 482 0.44 37.58 5.75
CA LYS A 482 -0.08 38.96 5.98
C LYS A 482 1.05 39.97 5.97
N VAL A 483 0.74 41.15 5.45
CA VAL A 483 1.68 42.29 5.40
C VAL A 483 1.04 43.59 5.86
N SER A 484 1.87 44.46 6.43
CA SER A 484 1.56 45.87 6.66
C SER A 484 2.37 46.74 5.71
N VAL A 485 1.80 47.85 5.27
CA VAL A 485 2.56 48.88 4.54
C VAL A 485 3.46 49.61 5.53
N THR A 486 4.72 49.85 5.18
CA THR A 486 5.68 50.54 6.06
C THR A 486 6.63 51.42 5.24
N ALA A 487 7.39 52.28 5.91
CA ALA A 487 8.58 52.93 5.34
C ALA A 487 9.88 52.27 5.83
N GLU A 488 9.79 51.21 6.62
CA GLU A 488 10.95 50.43 7.06
C GLU A 488 11.45 49.53 5.94
N THR A 489 12.77 49.37 5.87
CA THR A 489 13.46 48.44 4.98
C THR A 489 14.14 47.31 5.76
N SER A 490 14.31 47.51 7.07
CA SER A 490 14.63 46.48 8.06
C SER A 490 14.33 46.99 9.48
N TYR A 491 14.50 46.15 10.50
CA TYR A 491 14.23 46.49 11.91
C TYR A 491 14.89 47.80 12.43
N LEU A 492 16.01 48.24 11.84
CA LEU A 492 16.72 49.46 12.25
C LEU A 492 16.81 50.52 11.16
N ASN A 493 16.22 50.29 9.98
CA ASN A 493 16.38 51.17 8.83
C ASN A 493 15.03 51.50 8.21
N SER A 494 14.88 52.76 7.81
CA SER A 494 13.74 53.23 7.05
C SER A 494 14.17 54.16 5.93
N THR A 495 13.36 54.20 4.88
CA THR A 495 13.50 55.11 3.75
C THR A 495 12.17 55.85 3.60
N PRO A 496 12.09 57.17 3.77
CA PRO A 496 10.82 57.87 3.57
C PRO A 496 10.34 57.78 2.11
N TYR A 497 9.02 57.80 1.88
CA TYR A 497 8.48 57.96 0.53
C TYR A 497 8.71 59.40 0.05
N THR A 498 9.03 59.53 -1.24
CA THR A 498 9.33 60.83 -1.89
C THR A 498 8.26 61.27 -2.89
N GLY A 499 7.30 60.39 -3.21
CA GLY A 499 6.17 60.70 -4.06
C GLY A 499 5.05 61.46 -3.34
N THR A 500 4.14 62.04 -4.10
CA THR A 500 2.98 62.77 -3.54
C THR A 500 1.76 61.87 -3.32
N SER A 501 1.77 60.65 -3.85
CA SER A 501 0.67 59.70 -3.71
C SER A 501 1.13 58.26 -3.53
N LEU A 502 0.36 57.48 -2.77
CA LEU A 502 0.56 56.04 -2.56
C LEU A 502 -0.76 55.28 -2.78
N THR A 503 -0.71 54.08 -3.33
CA THR A 503 -1.88 53.20 -3.48
C THR A 503 -1.63 51.90 -2.75
N ILE A 504 -2.49 51.60 -1.78
CA ILE A 504 -2.44 50.39 -0.95
C ILE A 504 -3.40 49.35 -1.57
N PRO A 505 -2.91 48.22 -2.09
CA PRO A 505 -3.76 47.18 -2.65
C PRO A 505 -4.43 46.35 -1.53
N LYS A 506 -5.33 45.44 -1.89
CA LYS A 506 -5.81 44.41 -0.95
C LYS A 506 -4.80 43.29 -0.72
N GLU A 507 -4.01 42.99 -1.75
CA GLU A 507 -3.07 41.88 -1.81
C GLU A 507 -1.88 42.31 -2.66
N VAL A 508 -0.72 41.72 -2.39
CA VAL A 508 0.51 41.94 -3.16
C VAL A 508 1.19 40.59 -3.39
N THR A 509 1.77 40.39 -4.57
CA THR A 509 2.51 39.16 -4.87
C THR A 509 4.00 39.46 -5.00
N HIS A 510 4.82 38.76 -4.22
CA HIS A 510 6.28 38.87 -4.25
C HIS A 510 6.87 37.46 -4.32
N ASP A 511 7.79 37.24 -5.27
CA ASP A 511 8.40 35.92 -5.55
C ASP A 511 7.39 34.76 -5.68
N GLY A 512 6.22 35.05 -6.28
CA GLY A 512 5.16 34.07 -6.51
C GLY A 512 4.30 33.73 -5.28
N VAL A 513 4.53 34.40 -4.14
CA VAL A 513 3.69 34.32 -2.94
C VAL A 513 2.78 35.54 -2.87
N THR A 514 1.48 35.31 -2.72
CA THR A 514 0.50 36.37 -2.52
C THR A 514 0.28 36.61 -1.03
N TYR A 515 0.35 37.87 -0.62
CA TYR A 515 0.15 38.34 0.74
C TYR A 515 -1.08 39.22 0.83
N THR A 516 -1.86 39.10 1.91
CA THR A 516 -2.96 40.02 2.22
C THR A 516 -2.44 41.26 2.92
N VAL A 517 -2.82 42.44 2.45
CA VAL A 517 -2.43 43.72 3.07
C VAL A 517 -3.42 44.09 4.17
N THR A 518 -2.99 43.97 5.42
CA THR A 518 -3.85 44.06 6.60
C THR A 518 -3.69 45.33 7.42
N GLY A 519 -2.61 46.08 7.23
CA GLY A 519 -2.29 47.21 8.11
C GLY A 519 -1.31 48.22 7.53
N ILE A 520 -1.01 49.22 8.35
CA ILE A 520 0.06 50.20 8.13
C ILE A 520 0.91 50.27 9.40
N GLU A 521 2.21 50.53 9.24
CA GLU A 521 3.16 50.62 10.33
C GLU A 521 3.97 51.91 10.23
N HIS A 522 4.14 52.55 11.39
CA HIS A 522 4.90 53.78 11.59
C HIS A 522 4.69 54.83 10.49
N PRO A 523 3.46 55.26 10.19
CA PRO A 523 3.19 56.17 9.08
C PRO A 523 3.81 57.57 9.28
N GLN A 524 4.18 57.95 10.50
CA GLN A 524 4.91 59.19 10.79
C GLN A 524 6.30 59.26 10.15
N ILE A 525 6.91 58.13 9.78
CA ILE A 525 8.19 58.08 9.05
C ILE A 525 8.02 57.87 7.54
N TRP A 526 6.79 57.85 7.02
CA TRP A 526 6.53 57.69 5.59
C TRP A 526 6.97 58.90 4.74
N GLY A 527 7.41 59.98 5.37
CA GLY A 527 7.94 61.15 4.70
C GLY A 527 6.93 62.28 4.59
N THR A 528 7.44 63.47 4.28
CA THR A 528 6.69 64.74 4.33
C THR A 528 6.07 65.13 2.99
N THR A 529 6.27 64.33 1.94
CA THR A 529 5.84 64.65 0.57
C THR A 529 4.50 64.04 0.20
N LEU A 530 4.11 62.94 0.86
CA LEU A 530 2.83 62.25 0.61
C LEU A 530 1.66 63.16 0.97
N GLN A 531 0.76 63.36 0.01
CA GLN A 531 -0.43 64.19 0.13
C GLN A 531 -1.72 63.37 0.03
N ASN A 532 -1.65 62.21 -0.61
CA ASN A 532 -2.81 61.38 -0.92
C ASN A 532 -2.49 59.88 -0.84
N VAL A 533 -3.16 59.15 0.04
CA VAL A 533 -3.11 57.68 0.04
C VAL A 533 -4.47 57.12 -0.33
N THR A 534 -4.49 56.24 -1.33
CA THR A 534 -5.70 55.50 -1.73
C THR A 534 -5.58 54.04 -1.31
N VAL A 535 -6.70 53.42 -0.93
CA VAL A 535 -6.78 52.01 -0.58
C VAL A 535 -7.76 51.32 -1.54
N ALA A 536 -7.39 50.15 -2.04
CA ALA A 536 -8.27 49.34 -2.88
C ALA A 536 -9.63 49.11 -2.22
N SER A 537 -10.72 49.28 -2.97
CA SER A 537 -12.08 49.25 -2.42
C SER A 537 -12.46 47.90 -1.78
N ASP A 538 -11.86 46.82 -2.25
CA ASP A 538 -12.02 45.46 -1.78
C ASP A 538 -10.98 45.04 -0.72
N ASN A 539 -10.12 45.95 -0.25
CA ASN A 539 -9.30 45.68 0.94
C ASN A 539 -10.22 45.48 2.16
N ALA A 540 -10.03 44.40 2.90
CA ALA A 540 -10.89 44.00 4.01
C ALA A 540 -10.58 44.71 5.35
N TYR A 541 -9.41 45.34 5.47
CA TYR A 541 -8.87 45.86 6.74
C TYR A 541 -8.75 47.38 6.76
N LEU A 542 -8.44 47.95 5.61
CA LEU A 542 -8.15 49.38 5.46
C LEU A 542 -9.17 50.04 4.55
N SER A 543 -9.33 51.35 4.72
CA SER A 543 -10.03 52.19 3.78
C SER A 543 -9.36 53.56 3.70
N SER A 544 -9.59 54.29 2.60
CA SER A 544 -9.13 55.67 2.47
C SER A 544 -10.31 56.59 2.17
N GLN A 545 -10.25 57.82 2.68
CA GLN A 545 -11.17 58.88 2.30
C GLN A 545 -10.40 60.19 2.17
N ASN A 546 -10.51 60.84 1.00
CA ASN A 546 -9.85 62.11 0.69
C ASN A 546 -8.32 62.09 0.95
N GLY A 547 -7.68 60.94 0.72
CA GLY A 547 -6.25 60.74 0.91
C GLY A 547 -5.82 60.36 2.33
N VAL A 548 -6.75 60.29 3.28
CA VAL A 548 -6.52 59.93 4.69
C VAL A 548 -6.84 58.45 4.90
N ILE A 549 -6.04 57.75 5.70
CA ILE A 549 -6.13 56.30 5.93
C ILE A 549 -6.93 56.01 7.20
N PHE A 550 -7.81 55.01 7.11
CA PHE A 550 -8.66 54.52 8.19
C PHE A 550 -8.63 53.00 8.24
N ASN A 551 -9.12 52.43 9.34
CA ASN A 551 -9.57 51.04 9.31
C ASN A 551 -10.79 50.89 8.35
N LYS A 552 -11.16 49.65 8.04
CA LYS A 552 -12.21 49.36 7.05
C LYS A 552 -13.52 50.08 7.33
N ASP A 553 -13.97 50.05 8.58
CA ASP A 553 -15.24 50.62 9.03
C ASP A 553 -15.19 52.13 9.27
N LYS A 554 -14.01 52.76 9.12
CA LYS A 554 -13.76 54.19 9.38
C LYS A 554 -14.13 54.62 10.81
N THR A 555 -13.95 53.72 11.77
CA THR A 555 -14.08 54.01 13.21
C THR A 555 -12.76 54.46 13.83
N VAL A 556 -11.64 54.20 13.14
CA VAL A 556 -10.30 54.63 13.55
C VAL A 556 -9.64 55.38 12.39
N LEU A 557 -9.21 56.62 12.64
CA LEU A 557 -8.33 57.35 11.73
C LEU A 557 -6.89 56.95 12.03
N LEU A 558 -6.27 56.26 11.07
CA LEU A 558 -4.95 55.69 11.24
C LEU A 558 -3.86 56.70 10.93
N TRP A 559 -3.99 57.46 9.84
CA TRP A 559 -2.99 58.47 9.48
C TRP A 559 -3.50 59.53 8.50
N TYR A 560 -3.15 60.78 8.79
CA TYR A 560 -3.31 61.94 7.94
C TYR A 560 -1.94 62.31 7.31
N PRO A 561 -1.83 62.36 5.97
CA PRO A 561 -0.54 62.62 5.32
C PRO A 561 0.05 64.00 5.62
N CYS A 562 1.31 64.05 6.09
CA CYS A 562 2.01 65.29 6.46
C CYS A 562 2.18 66.28 5.29
N GLY A 563 2.28 65.78 4.05
CA GLY A 563 2.41 66.61 2.86
C GLY A 563 1.09 67.18 2.34
N LYS A 564 -0.05 66.80 2.93
CA LYS A 564 -1.37 67.24 2.48
C LYS A 564 -1.53 68.76 2.71
N PRO A 565 -1.89 69.55 1.68
CA PRO A 565 -1.83 71.01 1.74
C PRO A 565 -3.05 71.66 2.42
N ASP A 566 -4.07 70.87 2.76
CA ASP A 566 -5.31 71.39 3.32
C ASP A 566 -5.06 72.08 4.67
N THR A 567 -5.63 73.27 4.85
CA THR A 567 -5.48 74.08 6.07
C THR A 567 -6.53 73.76 7.12
N SER A 568 -7.53 72.95 6.78
CA SER A 568 -8.59 72.52 7.68
C SER A 568 -8.98 71.07 7.41
N TYR A 569 -9.31 70.32 8.46
CA TYR A 569 -9.82 68.96 8.32
C TYR A 569 -11.01 68.69 9.23
N THR A 570 -12.04 68.03 8.69
CA THR A 570 -13.19 67.54 9.46
C THR A 570 -13.09 66.03 9.55
N VAL A 571 -12.84 65.53 10.75
CA VAL A 571 -12.78 64.10 11.01
C VAL A 571 -14.19 63.50 10.86
N PRO A 572 -14.39 62.41 10.09
CA PRO A 572 -15.71 61.83 9.87
C PRO A 572 -16.45 61.43 11.16
N ALA A 573 -17.77 61.56 11.17
CA ALA A 573 -18.62 61.30 12.34
C ALA A 573 -18.56 59.85 12.86
N SER A 574 -18.18 58.89 12.01
CA SER A 574 -18.00 57.48 12.41
C SER A 574 -16.76 57.23 13.26
N VAL A 575 -15.80 58.16 13.28
CA VAL A 575 -14.51 57.97 13.95
C VAL A 575 -14.68 58.11 15.46
N THR A 576 -14.30 57.06 16.17
CA THR A 576 -14.30 57.00 17.64
C THR A 576 -12.88 57.05 18.23
N LYS A 577 -11.84 56.83 17.42
CA LYS A 577 -10.43 56.82 17.84
C LYS A 577 -9.53 57.52 16.81
N LEU A 578 -8.61 58.37 17.29
CA LEU A 578 -7.46 58.85 16.51
C LEU A 578 -6.23 58.05 16.94
N GLU A 579 -5.61 57.33 15.99
CA GLU A 579 -4.46 56.46 16.27
C GLU A 579 -3.19 57.25 16.59
N GLU A 580 -2.23 56.59 17.22
CA GLU A 580 -0.94 57.17 17.59
C GLU A 580 -0.27 57.86 16.39
N ASN A 581 0.25 59.07 16.59
CA ASN A 581 0.89 59.90 15.56
C ASN A 581 0.02 60.25 14.33
N SER A 582 -1.31 60.03 14.37
CA SER A 582 -2.17 60.16 13.19
C SER A 582 -2.22 61.57 12.56
N PHE A 583 -1.94 62.63 13.32
CA PHE A 583 -1.78 64.01 12.83
C PHE A 583 -0.46 64.63 13.33
N ARG A 584 0.60 63.84 13.47
CA ARG A 584 1.88 64.36 13.97
C ARG A 584 2.57 65.24 12.93
N ASP A 585 3.19 66.33 13.38
CA ASP A 585 4.02 67.23 12.57
C ASP A 585 3.30 67.84 11.35
N ILE A 586 1.98 68.05 11.42
CA ILE A 586 1.19 68.59 10.30
C ILE A 586 1.28 70.12 10.26
N ALA A 587 2.27 70.64 9.53
CA ALA A 587 2.49 72.07 9.40
C ALA A 587 1.36 72.84 8.68
N ALA A 588 0.60 72.18 7.80
CA ALA A 588 -0.42 72.85 6.99
C ALA A 588 -1.72 73.17 7.76
N LEU A 589 -2.09 72.32 8.74
CA LEU A 589 -3.38 72.42 9.41
C LEU A 589 -3.43 73.61 10.37
N THR A 590 -4.48 74.42 10.21
CA THR A 590 -4.83 75.55 11.09
C THR A 590 -6.06 75.26 11.95
N SER A 591 -6.93 74.34 11.49
CA SER A 591 -8.13 73.92 12.19
C SER A 591 -8.43 72.44 12.01
N VAL A 592 -8.85 71.78 13.07
CA VAL A 592 -9.35 70.39 13.02
C VAL A 592 -10.67 70.32 13.77
N THR A 593 -11.70 69.82 13.10
CA THR A 593 -13.02 69.55 13.70
C THR A 593 -13.11 68.08 14.05
N LEU A 594 -13.19 67.78 15.35
CA LEU A 594 -13.38 66.43 15.90
C LEU A 594 -14.88 66.08 15.97
N PRO A 595 -15.27 64.81 15.80
CA PRO A 595 -16.68 64.42 15.85
C PRO A 595 -17.17 64.31 17.30
N ASP A 596 -18.46 64.59 17.51
CA ASP A 596 -19.11 64.51 18.83
C ASP A 596 -19.10 63.09 19.44
N GLY A 597 -18.83 62.06 18.63
CA GLY A 597 -18.72 60.66 19.07
C GLY A 597 -17.30 60.21 19.43
N LEU A 598 -16.28 61.08 19.30
CA LEU A 598 -14.89 60.69 19.51
C LEU A 598 -14.65 60.27 20.97
N LYS A 599 -14.05 59.10 21.16
CA LYS A 599 -13.80 58.51 22.48
C LYS A 599 -12.34 58.60 22.91
N ARG A 600 -11.41 58.45 21.97
CA ARG A 600 -9.98 58.34 22.28
C ARG A 600 -9.13 59.18 21.33
N ILE A 601 -8.19 59.90 21.92
CA ILE A 601 -7.03 60.50 21.23
C ILE A 601 -5.81 59.80 21.81
N GLU A 602 -5.08 59.05 20.99
CA GLU A 602 -3.87 58.32 21.42
C GLU A 602 -2.65 59.25 21.54
N ASP A 603 -1.47 58.67 21.79
CA ASP A 603 -0.24 59.43 22.01
C ASP A 603 0.21 60.16 20.74
N TYR A 604 0.80 61.34 20.92
CA TYR A 604 1.41 62.18 19.88
C TYR A 604 0.48 62.59 18.71
N VAL A 605 -0.84 62.45 18.86
CA VAL A 605 -1.78 62.65 17.74
C VAL A 605 -1.59 63.99 17.03
N PHE A 606 -1.56 65.12 17.73
CA PHE A 606 -1.33 66.47 17.18
C PHE A 606 0.01 67.06 17.61
N ASP A 607 0.95 66.23 18.09
CA ASP A 607 2.29 66.68 18.49
C ASP A 607 2.97 67.40 17.33
N GLY A 608 3.55 68.56 17.61
CA GLY A 608 4.30 69.32 16.62
C GLY A 608 3.46 69.86 15.47
N CYS A 609 2.17 70.17 15.67
CA CYS A 609 1.35 70.88 14.68
C CYS A 609 1.47 72.41 14.86
N PRO A 610 2.50 73.09 14.29
CA PRO A 610 2.88 74.45 14.67
C PRO A 610 1.89 75.53 14.24
N ASN A 611 0.89 75.21 13.42
CA ASN A 611 -0.06 76.20 12.91
C ASN A 611 -1.51 75.93 13.36
N LEU A 612 -1.74 74.87 14.14
CA LEU A 612 -3.06 74.50 14.61
C LEU A 612 -3.54 75.49 15.67
N THR A 613 -4.50 76.33 15.31
CA THR A 613 -5.05 77.39 16.18
C THR A 613 -6.45 77.09 16.67
N THR A 614 -7.20 76.25 15.94
CA THR A 614 -8.58 75.89 16.27
C THR A 614 -8.72 74.39 16.45
N LEU A 615 -8.92 73.95 17.70
CA LEU A 615 -9.17 72.56 18.06
C LEU A 615 -10.08 72.54 19.29
N ASN A 616 -11.25 71.92 19.15
CA ASN A 616 -12.21 71.75 20.25
C ASN A 616 -12.29 70.27 20.64
N LEU A 617 -12.10 69.96 21.92
CA LEU A 617 -12.25 68.60 22.43
C LEU A 617 -13.73 68.27 22.67
N PRO A 618 -14.25 67.16 22.10
CA PRO A 618 -15.66 66.81 22.27
C PRO A 618 -15.94 66.30 23.68
N SER A 619 -17.16 66.53 24.17
CA SER A 619 -17.57 66.10 25.52
C SER A 619 -17.59 64.58 25.71
N SER A 620 -17.65 63.81 24.62
CA SER A 620 -17.68 62.35 24.61
C SER A 620 -16.33 61.69 24.93
N LEU A 621 -15.25 62.47 24.97
CA LEU A 621 -13.88 61.97 25.06
C LEU A 621 -13.62 61.30 26.42
N GLU A 622 -13.08 60.10 26.37
CA GLU A 622 -12.82 59.24 27.54
C GLU A 622 -11.34 59.22 27.92
N SER A 623 -10.44 59.33 26.93
CA SER A 623 -9.00 59.33 27.16
C SER A 623 -8.24 60.22 26.18
N ILE A 624 -7.12 60.74 26.66
CA ILE A 624 -6.18 61.58 25.93
C ILE A 624 -4.76 61.07 26.20
N GLY A 625 -4.01 60.79 25.14
CA GLY A 625 -2.68 60.23 25.19
C GLY A 625 -1.57 61.23 25.53
N PHE A 626 -0.39 60.68 25.77
CA PHE A 626 0.87 61.37 26.02
C PHE A 626 1.24 62.29 24.85
N SER A 627 1.65 63.53 25.14
CA SER A 627 2.03 64.58 24.18
C SER A 627 1.03 64.81 23.03
N SER A 628 -0.22 64.39 23.20
CA SER A 628 -1.19 64.32 22.10
C SER A 628 -1.57 65.68 21.52
N LEU A 629 -1.41 66.77 22.26
CA LEU A 629 -1.65 68.15 21.82
C LEU A 629 -0.44 69.06 22.13
N CYS A 630 0.76 68.50 22.16
CA CYS A 630 1.98 69.25 22.45
C CYS A 630 2.39 70.16 21.29
N SER A 631 2.94 71.35 21.61
CA SER A 631 3.50 72.31 20.64
C SER A 631 2.52 72.83 19.58
N ILE A 632 1.24 73.01 19.95
CA ILE A 632 0.21 73.61 19.10
C ILE A 632 -0.06 75.08 19.43
N LYS A 633 -0.76 75.82 18.56
CA LYS A 633 -1.01 77.28 18.68
C LYS A 633 -2.42 77.65 19.12
N VAL A 634 -3.11 76.78 19.86
CA VAL A 634 -4.44 77.12 20.40
C VAL A 634 -4.32 78.24 21.43
N SER A 635 -5.26 79.20 21.39
CA SER A 635 -5.29 80.32 22.35
C SER A 635 -5.93 79.95 23.68
N SER A 636 -6.83 78.96 23.66
CA SER A 636 -7.50 78.43 24.83
C SER A 636 -7.85 76.96 24.64
N MET A 637 -8.03 76.24 25.75
CA MET A 637 -8.43 74.83 25.75
C MET A 637 -9.46 74.55 26.84
N VAL A 638 -10.52 73.81 26.50
CA VAL A 638 -11.50 73.28 27.45
C VAL A 638 -11.34 71.77 27.50
N VAL A 639 -10.91 71.24 28.64
CA VAL A 639 -10.76 69.80 28.84
C VAL A 639 -12.12 69.19 29.26
N PRO A 640 -12.61 68.14 28.59
CA PRO A 640 -13.93 67.56 28.84
C PRO A 640 -14.15 67.02 30.26
N GLU A 641 -15.39 67.06 30.75
CA GLU A 641 -15.77 66.62 32.11
C GLU A 641 -15.51 65.14 32.40
N ASN A 642 -15.31 64.30 31.38
CA ASN A 642 -15.04 62.87 31.56
C ASN A 642 -13.56 62.55 31.84
N ILE A 643 -12.66 63.55 31.74
CA ILE A 643 -11.22 63.35 31.90
C ILE A 643 -10.80 63.46 33.37
N THR A 644 -10.33 62.35 33.94
CA THR A 644 -9.98 62.23 35.37
C THR A 644 -8.51 62.49 35.67
N ALA A 645 -7.64 62.44 34.66
CA ALA A 645 -6.21 62.72 34.78
C ALA A 645 -5.63 63.25 33.47
N LEU A 646 -4.63 64.13 33.59
CA LEU A 646 -3.83 64.63 32.48
C LEU A 646 -2.38 64.23 32.72
N TYR A 647 -1.76 63.59 31.74
CA TYR A 647 -0.40 63.06 31.85
C TYR A 647 0.50 63.57 30.74
N GLY A 648 1.80 63.49 30.99
CA GLY A 648 2.86 63.48 29.99
C GLY A 648 2.72 64.49 28.87
N TYR A 649 2.89 65.78 29.18
CA TYR A 649 3.00 66.85 28.17
C TYR A 649 1.80 67.02 27.24
N PHE A 650 0.60 66.57 27.64
CA PHE A 650 -0.66 66.70 26.88
C PHE A 650 -0.78 68.01 26.08
N LEU A 651 -0.62 69.17 26.71
CA LEU A 651 -0.73 70.50 26.10
C LEU A 651 0.50 71.36 26.45
N ALA A 652 1.69 70.77 26.43
CA ALA A 652 2.92 71.48 26.75
C ALA A 652 3.48 72.23 25.54
N GLY A 653 4.29 73.27 25.78
CA GLY A 653 5.01 73.98 24.73
C GLY A 653 4.12 74.76 23.77
N CYS A 654 2.91 75.14 24.18
CA CYS A 654 1.94 75.84 23.35
C CYS A 654 2.17 77.36 23.41
N PRO A 655 2.80 77.98 22.39
CA PRO A 655 3.29 79.36 22.48
C PRO A 655 2.19 80.43 22.54
N GLU A 656 0.95 80.06 22.19
CA GLU A 656 -0.20 80.97 22.15
C GLU A 656 -1.25 80.69 23.24
N LEU A 657 -1.04 79.67 24.08
CA LEU A 657 -2.03 79.27 25.08
C LEU A 657 -2.14 80.34 26.18
N THR A 658 -3.31 80.97 26.27
CA THR A 658 -3.59 82.03 27.25
C THR A 658 -4.52 81.58 28.37
N SER A 659 -5.41 80.62 28.11
CA SER A 659 -6.35 80.12 29.13
C SER A 659 -6.70 78.66 28.99
N VAL A 660 -6.81 77.95 30.12
CA VAL A 660 -7.28 76.56 30.16
C VAL A 660 -8.44 76.42 31.13
N GLU A 661 -9.48 75.67 30.74
CA GLU A 661 -10.56 75.21 31.60
C GLU A 661 -10.43 73.71 31.87
N LEU A 662 -10.29 73.34 33.14
CA LEU A 662 -10.10 71.97 33.62
C LEU A 662 -11.41 71.44 34.24
N PRO A 663 -11.72 70.14 34.06
CA PRO A 663 -12.97 69.56 34.48
C PRO A 663 -13.07 69.37 35.99
N SER A 664 -14.29 69.14 36.45
CA SER A 664 -14.60 68.91 37.87
C SER A 664 -14.13 67.54 38.38
N THR A 665 -13.94 66.59 37.47
CA THR A 665 -13.54 65.20 37.73
C THR A 665 -12.02 65.00 37.80
N LEU A 666 -11.23 66.05 37.55
CA LEU A 666 -9.78 65.95 37.46
C LEU A 666 -9.16 65.67 38.83
N THR A 667 -8.27 64.68 38.89
CA THR A 667 -7.59 64.28 40.14
C THR A 667 -6.08 64.44 40.07
N LYS A 668 -5.48 64.42 38.87
CA LYS A 668 -4.02 64.46 38.65
C LYS A 668 -3.63 65.23 37.39
N ILE A 669 -2.53 65.98 37.43
CA ILE A 669 -1.96 66.72 36.29
C ILE A 669 -0.43 66.58 36.30
N TRP A 670 0.15 65.96 35.27
CA TRP A 670 1.60 65.79 35.14
C TRP A 670 2.14 66.41 33.86
N PHE A 671 3.05 67.38 34.00
CA PHE A 671 3.76 68.07 32.91
C PHE A 671 2.90 68.71 31.80
N SER A 672 1.57 68.74 31.98
CA SER A 672 0.61 68.99 30.88
C SER A 672 0.56 70.42 30.36
N PHE A 673 0.99 71.41 31.14
CA PHE A 673 1.00 72.84 30.78
C PHE A 673 2.40 73.45 31.01
N SER A 674 3.43 72.64 30.75
CA SER A 674 4.82 73.06 30.89
C SER A 674 5.27 73.84 29.65
N ASN A 675 6.15 74.82 29.83
CA ASN A 675 6.70 75.66 28.77
C ASN A 675 5.63 76.45 27.98
N ASP A 676 4.59 76.94 28.67
CA ASP A 676 3.51 77.75 28.06
C ASP A 676 3.66 79.24 28.41
N PRO A 677 4.46 80.03 27.66
CA PRO A 677 4.90 81.36 28.09
C PRO A 677 3.79 82.42 28.16
N LYS A 678 2.61 82.15 27.59
CA LYS A 678 1.48 83.10 27.54
C LYS A 678 0.32 82.74 28.46
N LEU A 679 0.43 81.68 29.26
CA LEU A 679 -0.66 81.22 30.11
C LEU A 679 -0.98 82.28 31.18
N LYS A 680 -2.19 82.82 31.15
CA LYS A 680 -2.67 83.88 32.05
C LYS A 680 -3.79 83.44 32.96
N THR A 681 -4.59 82.46 32.55
CA THR A 681 -5.77 82.05 33.31
C THR A 681 -5.94 80.54 33.32
N VAL A 682 -6.08 79.96 34.50
CA VAL A 682 -6.50 78.57 34.67
C VAL A 682 -7.81 78.57 35.42
N LYS A 683 -8.86 77.98 34.84
CA LYS A 683 -10.13 77.74 35.52
C LYS A 683 -10.21 76.27 35.86
N CYS A 684 -10.10 75.92 37.13
CA CYS A 684 -10.22 74.55 37.59
C CYS A 684 -11.59 74.35 38.23
N LYS A 685 -12.39 73.41 37.73
CA LYS A 685 -13.73 73.11 38.29
C LYS A 685 -13.71 72.09 39.42
N ALA A 686 -12.57 71.45 39.70
CA ALA A 686 -12.47 70.47 40.76
C ALA A 686 -12.64 71.15 42.13
N ALA A 687 -13.50 70.59 42.99
CA ALA A 687 -13.72 71.14 44.33
C ALA A 687 -12.50 70.90 45.25
N THR A 688 -11.78 69.80 45.02
CA THR A 688 -10.52 69.47 45.69
C THR A 688 -9.37 69.67 44.71
N PRO A 689 -8.28 70.35 45.09
CA PRO A 689 -7.12 70.55 44.21
C PRO A 689 -6.59 69.21 43.67
N PRO A 690 -6.50 69.04 42.33
CA PRO A 690 -5.84 67.90 41.73
C PRO A 690 -4.37 67.82 42.16
N VAL A 691 -3.81 66.62 42.27
CA VAL A 691 -2.38 66.45 42.54
C VAL A 691 -1.58 66.85 41.30
N ILE A 692 -0.62 67.76 41.44
CA ILE A 692 0.19 68.21 40.31
C ILE A 692 1.67 67.84 40.47
N ASN A 693 2.32 67.52 39.35
CA ASN A 693 3.75 67.26 39.25
C ASN A 693 4.29 67.87 37.95
N GLY A 694 5.16 68.88 38.04
CA GLY A 694 5.70 69.59 36.89
C GLY A 694 4.65 70.23 35.97
N ALA A 695 3.38 70.30 36.39
CA ALA A 695 2.26 70.65 35.52
C ALA A 695 2.43 72.01 34.84
N PHE A 696 3.10 72.96 35.50
CA PHE A 696 3.36 74.32 35.04
C PHE A 696 4.86 74.66 35.03
N GLU A 697 5.71 73.65 34.83
CA GLU A 697 7.16 73.87 34.74
C GLU A 697 7.50 74.85 33.62
N ASN A 698 8.36 75.85 33.88
CA ASN A 698 8.69 76.93 32.94
C ASN A 698 7.48 77.74 32.42
N THR A 699 6.37 77.77 33.17
CA THR A 699 5.15 78.53 32.84
C THR A 699 4.96 79.66 33.88
N PRO A 700 4.63 80.90 33.48
CA PRO A 700 4.62 82.06 34.38
C PRO A 700 3.37 82.14 35.29
N ILE A 701 3.12 81.10 36.11
CA ILE A 701 1.92 81.01 36.95
C ILE A 701 1.86 82.04 38.08
N ALA A 702 3.01 82.57 38.52
CA ALA A 702 3.10 83.60 39.55
C ALA A 702 2.44 84.94 39.15
N SER A 703 2.22 85.17 37.85
CA SER A 703 1.44 86.33 37.34
C SER A 703 0.07 85.94 36.78
N ALA A 704 -0.27 84.65 36.81
CA ALA A 704 -1.53 84.13 36.30
C ALA A 704 -2.65 84.15 37.36
N THR A 705 -3.89 84.12 36.86
CA THR A 705 -5.10 83.99 37.70
C THR A 705 -5.63 82.56 37.68
N LEU A 706 -5.76 81.96 38.84
CA LEU A 706 -6.45 80.70 39.07
C LEU A 706 -7.90 80.97 39.52
N ARG A 707 -8.87 80.41 38.80
CA ARG A 707 -10.30 80.47 39.12
C ARG A 707 -10.75 79.10 39.61
N VAL A 708 -11.29 79.02 40.83
CA VAL A 708 -11.72 77.76 41.49
C VAL A 708 -13.17 77.84 41.97
N PRO A 709 -13.85 76.72 42.27
CA PRO A 709 -15.24 76.76 42.72
C PRO A 709 -15.39 77.51 44.04
N ALA A 710 -16.56 78.12 44.26
CA ALA A 710 -16.91 78.71 45.56
C ALA A 710 -16.72 77.71 46.72
N GLY A 711 -15.97 78.12 47.75
CA GLY A 711 -15.66 77.30 48.92
C GLY A 711 -14.35 76.51 48.82
N SER A 712 -13.70 76.46 47.64
CA SER A 712 -12.48 75.68 47.43
C SER A 712 -11.19 76.50 47.57
N LYS A 713 -11.26 77.84 47.66
CA LYS A 713 -10.07 78.71 47.63
C LYS A 713 -9.02 78.37 48.68
N ALA A 714 -9.44 78.10 49.93
CA ALA A 714 -8.51 77.77 51.01
C ALA A 714 -7.74 76.46 50.75
N LEU A 715 -8.38 75.46 50.11
CA LEU A 715 -7.74 74.20 49.75
C LEU A 715 -6.66 74.42 48.68
N TYR A 716 -6.97 75.21 47.64
CA TYR A 716 -6.01 75.53 46.59
C TYR A 716 -4.84 76.39 47.09
N GLN A 717 -5.07 77.29 48.05
CA GLN A 717 -4.00 78.07 48.69
C GLN A 717 -3.06 77.23 49.55
N ALA A 718 -3.49 76.05 50.02
CA ALA A 718 -2.67 75.13 50.80
C ALA A 718 -1.98 74.05 49.95
N ALA A 719 -2.43 73.82 48.72
CA ALA A 719 -1.95 72.74 47.86
C ALA A 719 -0.65 73.12 47.12
N GLU A 720 0.35 72.23 47.17
CA GLU A 720 1.63 72.39 46.46
C GLU A 720 1.43 72.63 44.95
N GLY A 721 2.20 73.56 44.39
CA GLY A 721 2.11 74.02 43.00
C GLY A 721 0.87 74.89 42.68
N TRP A 722 -0.28 74.68 43.33
CA TRP A 722 -1.46 75.53 43.16
C TRP A 722 -1.35 76.84 43.94
N LYS A 723 -0.72 76.78 45.13
CA LYS A 723 -0.43 77.96 45.96
C LYS A 723 0.50 78.97 45.28
N ASP A 724 1.22 78.55 44.23
CA ASP A 724 2.20 79.36 43.51
C ASP A 724 1.56 80.29 42.46
N PHE A 725 0.24 80.19 42.24
CA PHE A 725 -0.51 81.13 41.40
C PHE A 725 -0.59 82.52 42.05
N GLY A 726 -0.32 83.57 41.27
CA GLY A 726 -0.29 84.94 41.78
C GLY A 726 -1.63 85.46 42.27
N THR A 727 -2.74 85.02 41.68
CA THR A 727 -4.08 85.42 42.08
C THR A 727 -5.01 84.20 42.07
N ILE A 728 -5.66 83.92 43.20
CA ILE A 728 -6.66 82.85 43.33
C ILE A 728 -8.03 83.47 43.67
N VAL A 729 -9.00 83.28 42.78
CA VAL A 729 -10.38 83.79 42.90
C VAL A 729 -11.39 82.66 42.78
N GLU A 730 -12.54 82.85 43.41
CA GLU A 730 -13.67 81.92 43.30
C GLU A 730 -14.62 82.37 42.18
N PHE A 731 -15.36 81.43 41.60
CA PHE A 731 -16.38 81.71 40.58
C PHE A 731 -17.72 81.06 40.92
#